data_AF-A0A1M5M8D0-F1
#
_entry.id   AF-A0A1M5M8D0-F1
#
_cell.length_a   1.000
_cell.length_b   1.000
_cell.length_c   1.000
_cell.angle_alpha   90.00
_cell.angle_beta   90.00
_cell.angle_gamma   90.00
#
_symmetry.space_group_name_H-M   'P 1'
#
loop_
_entity.id
_entity.type
_entity.pdbx_description
1 polymer ?
#
loop_
_entity_poly.entity_id
_entity_poly.type
_entity_poly.pdbx_seq_one_letter_code
_entity_poly.pdbx_strand_id
1 'polypeptide(L)'
;MSTEPVSLDLDRRSFLKASALAGAVALGGGGAGQALAQSGGEADGADTDHTELTKTICNFCAVGCGFHGERDGNAFVGQESWSDHPVNQGSLCSKGASIYGSEHSEKRLKSPMRRTADGNWEKLSWNDAYDIVGGELARIKDEYGADSTMWLGSAHHSNEESYAFRKLASFYGTNNVDHQARICHSTTVAGLANTWGYGAMTNTINDYRNFDMDLIIGQNPAEAHPIAMQHILEGQKRGGKIVVVDPRFTKTAAHADYYYRLRPGTDVALMMGVIKWLRDNGELDDEMLTERVQAWPDVENDLDDYDLETVSDITWLSVEEIEELAGLVAEHSPKMQIEWAMGGTQHNNGTQNIRSYAMLSLASGSAAQSGGGLQVMRGHANVQGATDLAVASHILPGYYSVGSPGSWQYWCDVWSESPFTSGTVEFEELYQEYDQMPSEKYVRQSPNTENADDIDESFPAENSMMFQKGLTVARWFEAGLPQEERLNQTPIYQPNRLKAAIIWGHSVNSISEMQKQRDAMGNLDLVVIVDVFPSTASVLPELDIDAEVVLLSASSQYEHPRSLTNSHRSVQWSEAVRPPSHNTRPDMQIMQELANYLGFGDHFDWGSGPEMYNGKSTYEECLREVNLGVRTIGYCQDPERLQQHLEYDYAFSSENLQADSPGTPVHGDYWMLPWPCWGEGHPGTPIIWNDDKDPRNGGQDFRARWGVQAPTPEEWEQMSDKPYPMQATYDQGGEEALNMLRDPFTPDNWESDWSGEINGVPQYPGFATTMPDDKTNPDALTLPYEYALREDTSVYDTAVAMNEQYDAGFDEEFYQQYDYKQPDAPTGRGRARGVVWGFLDTTPVHREPIESPRSDLVQQWPANGQQRNFYRLDQNNAVTQEKAMQKLVDQGLDNQNSDWTIMTTGRQVEHQGGGAESRSIEYTADLQPHMYAEIHPNMADRLGVDGGDMLVISTTDRGSIMVKARVTYRPNEEETFLPFHWGGIFRGESLEEKYPEGTVPYAIGDSVNIITSKGYDVETQMQETKPAMVRVQKATQSLVNELSMRGVDEGGLSDEPIDLDSYEFPQDRNGFGQQKDFDVRDNTTVQ
;
A
#
# COMPACT_ATOMS: atom_id res chain seq x y z
N MET A 1 -42.54 14.85 -16.62
CA MET A 1 -41.35 14.28 -17.28
C MET A 1 -41.07 12.99 -16.53
N SER A 2 -40.78 11.91 -17.27
CA SER A 2 -40.64 10.56 -16.68
C SER A 2 -39.64 10.58 -15.52
N THR A 3 -40.01 9.99 -14.39
CA THR A 3 -39.16 9.80 -13.20
C THR A 3 -38.44 8.45 -13.21
N GLU A 4 -38.48 7.73 -14.34
CA GLU A 4 -37.69 6.51 -14.51
C GLU A 4 -36.33 6.86 -15.12
N PRO A 5 -35.21 6.35 -14.56
CA PRO A 5 -33.90 6.49 -15.18
C PRO A 5 -33.94 5.83 -16.56
N VAL A 6 -33.49 6.57 -17.57
CA VAL A 6 -33.19 5.99 -18.87
C VAL A 6 -31.88 5.21 -18.68
N SER A 7 -31.95 3.92 -18.38
CA SER A 7 -30.78 3.05 -18.52
C SER A 7 -30.57 2.79 -20.00
N LEU A 8 -29.51 3.36 -20.56
CA LEU A 8 -28.93 2.84 -21.78
C LEU A 8 -28.05 1.67 -21.36
N ASP A 9 -28.59 0.46 -21.53
CA ASP A 9 -27.88 -0.78 -21.22
C ASP A 9 -26.58 -0.82 -22.04
N LEU A 10 -25.45 -0.79 -21.34
CA LEU A 10 -24.21 -1.34 -21.86
C LEU A 10 -24.47 -2.84 -22.02
N ASP A 11 -24.94 -3.26 -23.21
CA ASP A 11 -25.28 -4.66 -23.41
C ASP A 11 -24.04 -5.55 -23.14
N ARG A 12 -24.26 -6.76 -22.62
CA ARG A 12 -23.18 -7.71 -22.27
C ARG A 12 -22.16 -7.87 -23.40
N ARG A 13 -22.58 -7.67 -24.65
CA ARG A 13 -21.74 -7.71 -25.84
C ARG A 13 -20.78 -6.51 -25.95
N SER A 14 -21.23 -5.30 -25.63
CA SER A 14 -20.42 -4.08 -25.59
C SER A 14 -19.43 -4.11 -24.43
N PHE A 15 -19.84 -4.61 -23.25
CA PHE A 15 -18.93 -4.89 -22.14
C PHE A 15 -17.86 -5.92 -22.52
N LEU A 16 -18.24 -7.03 -23.15
CA LEU A 16 -17.29 -8.04 -23.63
C LEU A 16 -16.34 -7.50 -24.69
N LYS A 17 -16.76 -6.55 -25.54
CA LYS A 17 -15.87 -5.88 -26.51
C LYS A 17 -14.88 -4.94 -25.83
N ALA A 18 -15.34 -4.11 -24.89
CA ALA A 18 -14.47 -3.23 -24.11
C ALA A 18 -13.47 -4.02 -23.24
N SER A 19 -13.93 -5.12 -22.62
CA SER A 19 -13.09 -6.07 -21.88
C SER A 19 -12.18 -6.89 -22.80
N ALA A 20 -12.63 -7.24 -24.01
CA ALA A 20 -11.78 -7.89 -25.02
C ALA A 20 -10.74 -6.94 -25.61
N LEU A 21 -10.92 -5.62 -25.58
CA LEU A 21 -9.86 -4.65 -25.86
C LEU A 21 -8.70 -4.84 -24.86
N ALA A 22 -9.04 -5.02 -23.57
CA ALA A 22 -8.07 -5.34 -22.53
C ALA A 22 -7.43 -6.74 -22.72
N GLY A 23 -8.24 -7.73 -23.09
CA GLY A 23 -7.76 -9.10 -23.38
C GLY A 23 -6.91 -9.18 -24.65
N ALA A 24 -7.15 -8.33 -25.65
CA ALA A 24 -6.35 -8.23 -26.87
C ALA A 24 -5.00 -7.55 -26.62
N VAL A 25 -4.92 -6.60 -25.67
CA VAL A 25 -3.65 -6.05 -25.17
C VAL A 25 -2.79 -7.15 -24.49
N ALA A 26 -3.43 -8.10 -23.80
CA ALA A 26 -2.73 -9.28 -23.26
C ALA A 26 -2.28 -10.28 -24.36
N LEU A 27 -2.83 -10.23 -25.57
CA LEU A 27 -2.52 -11.17 -26.66
C LEU A 27 -1.64 -10.57 -27.79
N GLY A 28 -1.41 -9.26 -27.79
CA GLY A 28 -0.56 -8.61 -28.78
C GLY A 28 -0.34 -7.14 -28.41
N GLY A 29 0.94 -6.71 -28.43
CA GLY A 29 1.39 -5.40 -27.96
C GLY A 29 0.56 -4.21 -28.47
N GLY A 30 0.69 -3.06 -27.78
CA GLY A 30 -0.22 -1.91 -27.79
C GLY A 30 -0.83 -1.43 -29.12
N GLY A 31 -0.24 -1.77 -30.27
CA GLY A 31 -0.85 -1.57 -31.60
C GLY A 31 -2.13 -2.38 -31.84
N ALA A 32 -2.32 -3.54 -31.24
CA ALA A 32 -3.58 -4.30 -31.36
C ALA A 32 -4.72 -3.67 -30.54
N GLY A 33 -4.40 -3.16 -29.34
CA GLY A 33 -5.32 -2.35 -28.52
C GLY A 33 -5.72 -1.06 -29.23
N GLN A 34 -4.76 -0.33 -29.81
CA GLN A 34 -5.02 0.86 -30.62
C GLN A 34 -5.83 0.55 -31.88
N ALA A 35 -5.53 -0.53 -32.61
CA ALA A 35 -6.28 -0.90 -33.81
C ALA A 35 -7.72 -1.31 -33.47
N LEU A 36 -7.98 -1.91 -32.31
CA LEU A 36 -9.33 -2.25 -31.86
C LEU A 36 -10.08 -1.03 -31.31
N ALA A 37 -9.40 -0.11 -30.61
CA ALA A 37 -9.94 1.18 -30.22
C ALA A 37 -10.32 2.04 -31.45
N GLN A 38 -9.48 2.02 -32.49
CA GLN A 38 -9.70 2.76 -33.75
C GLN A 38 -10.63 2.04 -34.74
N SER A 39 -10.86 0.72 -34.61
CA SER A 39 -11.74 -0.06 -35.50
C SER A 39 -13.14 -0.31 -34.94
N GLY A 40 -13.50 0.34 -33.84
CA GLY A 40 -14.89 0.49 -33.43
C GLY A 40 -15.66 1.27 -34.49
N GLY A 41 -16.29 0.57 -35.44
CA GLY A 41 -17.43 1.15 -36.16
C GLY A 41 -18.45 1.60 -35.14
N GLU A 42 -19.06 2.78 -35.38
CA GLU A 42 -20.13 3.42 -34.57
C GLU A 42 -20.72 2.43 -33.57
N ALA A 43 -20.22 2.49 -32.33
CA ALA A 43 -21.02 1.95 -31.24
C ALA A 43 -22.37 2.67 -31.33
N ASP A 44 -23.48 1.96 -31.09
CA ASP A 44 -24.76 2.60 -30.77
C ASP A 44 -24.57 3.32 -29.42
N GLY A 45 -23.75 4.37 -29.40
CA GLY A 45 -23.78 5.41 -28.39
C GLY A 45 -25.09 6.15 -28.57
N ALA A 46 -25.65 6.60 -27.45
CA ALA A 46 -26.78 7.51 -27.47
C ALA A 46 -26.48 8.68 -28.43
N ASP A 47 -27.53 9.28 -28.99
CA ASP A 47 -27.50 10.49 -29.82
C ASP A 47 -26.49 11.53 -29.23
N THR A 48 -25.25 11.55 -29.74
CA THR A 48 -24.08 12.22 -29.13
C THR A 48 -24.04 13.72 -29.37
N ASP A 49 -25.06 14.28 -30.04
CA ASP A 49 -25.16 15.72 -30.30
C ASP A 49 -25.44 16.55 -29.01
N HIS A 50 -25.65 15.90 -27.85
CA HIS A 50 -26.06 16.54 -26.59
C HIS A 50 -25.28 16.17 -25.31
N THR A 51 -24.27 15.30 -25.36
CA THR A 51 -23.50 14.86 -24.18
C THR A 51 -22.13 15.54 -24.07
N GLU A 52 -21.61 15.69 -22.85
CA GLU A 52 -20.29 16.25 -22.57
C GLU A 52 -19.35 15.15 -22.05
N LEU A 53 -18.06 15.21 -22.40
CA LEU A 53 -17.04 14.30 -21.89
C LEU A 53 -16.23 14.96 -20.78
N THR A 54 -15.97 14.21 -19.71
CA THR A 54 -15.20 14.65 -18.53
C THR A 54 -13.98 13.77 -18.33
N LYS A 55 -12.82 14.36 -18.02
CA LYS A 55 -11.55 13.62 -17.87
C LYS A 55 -11.40 13.10 -16.44
N THR A 56 -11.42 11.79 -16.29
CA THR A 56 -11.51 11.14 -14.97
C THR A 56 -10.50 10.01 -14.83
N ILE A 57 -9.98 9.80 -13.61
CA ILE A 57 -8.99 8.76 -13.30
C ILE A 57 -9.65 7.57 -12.60
N CYS A 58 -9.32 6.37 -13.07
CA CYS A 58 -9.77 5.09 -12.50
C CYS A 58 -9.40 4.96 -11.01
N ASN A 59 -10.34 4.47 -10.20
CA ASN A 59 -10.19 4.40 -8.74
C ASN A 59 -9.80 3.00 -8.20
N PHE A 60 -9.48 2.03 -9.06
CA PHE A 60 -9.20 0.66 -8.59
C PHE A 60 -7.75 0.44 -8.14
N CYS A 61 -6.79 0.42 -9.07
CA CYS A 61 -5.38 0.10 -8.81
C CYS A 61 -4.46 1.30 -9.05
N ALA A 62 -3.23 1.24 -8.57
CA ALA A 62 -2.28 2.36 -8.58
C ALA A 62 -1.65 2.71 -9.93
N VAL A 63 -2.12 2.15 -11.06
CA VAL A 63 -1.58 2.52 -12.38
C VAL A 63 -1.92 3.98 -12.73
N GLY A 64 -3.14 4.42 -12.40
CA GLY A 64 -3.60 5.76 -12.75
C GLY A 64 -4.09 5.88 -14.20
N CYS A 65 -4.97 4.98 -14.64
CA CYS A 65 -5.54 5.03 -16.00
C CYS A 65 -6.61 6.12 -16.11
N GLY A 66 -6.56 6.92 -17.18
CA GLY A 66 -7.59 7.90 -17.51
C GLY A 66 -8.68 7.32 -18.41
N PHE A 67 -9.91 7.83 -18.27
CA PHE A 67 -11.05 7.59 -19.16
C PHE A 67 -11.93 8.83 -19.25
N HIS A 68 -12.82 8.87 -20.24
CA HIS A 68 -13.83 9.92 -20.35
C HIS A 68 -15.16 9.44 -19.74
N GLY A 69 -15.67 10.16 -18.75
CA GLY A 69 -17.06 10.01 -18.31
C GLY A 69 -17.98 10.82 -19.21
N GLU A 70 -18.98 10.18 -19.81
CA GLU A 70 -20.01 10.85 -20.60
C GLU A 70 -21.14 11.31 -19.68
N ARG A 71 -21.47 12.60 -19.75
CA ARG A 71 -22.53 13.22 -18.97
C ARG A 71 -23.60 13.88 -19.84
N ASP A 72 -24.86 13.69 -19.44
CA ASP A 72 -26.01 14.48 -19.92
C ASP A 72 -26.57 15.27 -18.73
N GLY A 73 -26.23 16.57 -18.67
CA GLY A 73 -26.47 17.39 -17.50
C GLY A 73 -25.81 16.82 -16.24
N ASN A 74 -26.62 16.35 -15.29
CA ASN A 74 -26.15 15.77 -14.02
C ASN A 74 -26.13 14.22 -14.03
N ALA A 75 -26.37 13.57 -15.16
CA ALA A 75 -26.40 12.12 -15.26
C ALA A 75 -25.10 11.59 -15.88
N PHE A 76 -24.51 10.55 -15.27
CA PHE A 76 -23.43 9.76 -15.86
C PHE A 76 -24.07 8.72 -16.79
N VAL A 77 -23.95 8.89 -18.11
CA VAL A 77 -24.72 8.11 -19.09
C VAL A 77 -23.88 7.10 -19.88
N GLY A 78 -22.56 7.24 -19.88
CA GLY A 78 -21.66 6.33 -20.59
C GLY A 78 -20.20 6.57 -20.25
N GLN A 79 -19.30 5.68 -20.66
CA GLN A 79 -17.86 5.86 -20.51
C GLN A 79 -17.18 5.66 -21.87
N GLU A 80 -16.17 6.47 -22.18
CA GLU A 80 -15.37 6.36 -23.39
C GLU A 80 -13.87 6.27 -23.08
N SER A 81 -13.10 5.79 -24.06
CA SER A 81 -11.64 5.74 -23.95
C SER A 81 -11.03 7.14 -23.99
N TRP A 82 -10.02 7.38 -23.15
CA TRP A 82 -9.16 8.56 -23.27
C TRP A 82 -7.88 8.20 -24.04
N SER A 83 -7.94 8.33 -25.36
CA SER A 83 -6.90 7.86 -26.28
C SER A 83 -5.54 8.53 -26.06
N ASP A 84 -5.54 9.82 -25.72
CA ASP A 84 -4.31 10.62 -25.57
C ASP A 84 -3.69 10.50 -24.17
N HIS A 85 -4.33 9.80 -23.23
CA HIS A 85 -3.79 9.68 -21.87
C HIS A 85 -2.41 9.00 -21.88
N PRO A 86 -1.34 9.63 -21.36
CA PRO A 86 0.03 9.19 -21.59
C PRO A 86 0.38 7.85 -20.90
N VAL A 87 -0.40 7.43 -19.90
CA VAL A 87 -0.18 6.17 -19.17
C VAL A 87 -0.87 4.97 -19.82
N ASN A 88 -2.15 5.08 -20.23
CA ASN A 88 -2.94 3.93 -20.69
C ASN A 88 -3.38 4.00 -22.15
N GLN A 89 -3.24 5.16 -22.82
CA GLN A 89 -3.51 5.32 -24.25
C GLN A 89 -4.88 4.75 -24.67
N GLY A 90 -5.91 5.03 -23.87
CA GLY A 90 -7.29 4.56 -24.06
C GLY A 90 -7.62 3.16 -23.52
N SER A 91 -6.63 2.38 -23.08
CA SER A 91 -6.86 1.01 -22.57
C SER A 91 -7.37 0.97 -21.13
N LEU A 92 -8.28 0.05 -20.82
CA LEU A 92 -8.77 -0.23 -19.47
C LEU A 92 -8.84 -1.73 -19.23
N CYS A 93 -8.57 -2.19 -18.00
CA CYS A 93 -8.82 -3.59 -17.60
C CYS A 93 -10.32 -3.84 -17.31
N SER A 94 -10.72 -5.09 -17.05
CA SER A 94 -12.13 -5.42 -16.77
C SER A 94 -12.73 -4.62 -15.62
N LYS A 95 -11.95 -4.31 -14.58
CA LYS A 95 -12.37 -3.42 -13.48
C LYS A 95 -12.66 -2.02 -13.99
N GLY A 96 -11.70 -1.41 -14.67
CA GLY A 96 -11.85 -0.06 -15.24
C GLY A 96 -13.00 0.03 -16.26
N ALA A 97 -13.14 -0.98 -17.12
CA ALA A 97 -14.24 -1.06 -18.08
C ALA A 97 -15.61 -1.31 -17.41
N SER A 98 -15.66 -1.59 -16.11
CA SER A 98 -16.90 -1.84 -15.37
C SER A 98 -17.33 -0.67 -14.47
N ILE A 99 -16.61 0.46 -14.47
CA ILE A 99 -16.88 1.63 -13.62
C ILE A 99 -18.33 2.11 -13.76
N TYR A 100 -18.82 2.22 -15.00
CA TYR A 100 -20.21 2.59 -15.27
C TYR A 100 -21.22 1.68 -14.53
N GLY A 101 -20.91 0.37 -14.43
CA GLY A 101 -21.70 -0.60 -13.69
C GLY A 101 -21.63 -0.45 -12.16
N SER A 102 -20.53 0.08 -11.60
CA SER A 102 -20.43 0.45 -10.18
C SER A 102 -21.38 1.60 -9.86
N GLU A 103 -21.34 2.65 -10.68
CA GLU A 103 -22.11 3.88 -10.48
C GLU A 103 -23.63 3.70 -10.62
N HIS A 104 -24.06 2.63 -11.28
CA HIS A 104 -25.46 2.26 -11.49
C HIS A 104 -25.85 0.97 -10.77
N SER A 105 -24.98 0.43 -9.92
CA SER A 105 -25.29 -0.79 -9.18
C SER A 105 -26.45 -0.58 -8.21
N GLU A 106 -27.44 -1.48 -8.26
CA GLU A 106 -28.54 -1.50 -7.30
C GLU A 106 -28.09 -1.75 -5.86
N LYS A 107 -26.87 -2.27 -5.68
CA LYS A 107 -26.27 -2.65 -4.38
C LYS A 107 -25.69 -1.48 -3.61
N ARG A 108 -25.61 -0.30 -4.23
CA ARG A 108 -25.01 0.90 -3.67
C ARG A 108 -25.76 1.40 -2.43
N LEU A 109 -25.03 1.90 -1.44
CA LEU A 109 -25.61 2.61 -0.30
C LEU A 109 -26.25 3.93 -0.76
N LYS A 110 -27.47 4.20 -0.29
CA LYS A 110 -28.26 5.37 -0.75
C LYS A 110 -28.53 6.39 0.35
N SER A 111 -28.32 6.03 1.61
CA SER A 111 -28.57 6.85 2.79
C SER A 111 -27.82 6.26 3.99
N PRO A 112 -27.55 7.05 5.05
CA PRO A 112 -27.07 6.52 6.31
C PRO A 112 -28.06 5.51 6.93
N MET A 113 -27.52 4.50 7.60
CA MET A 113 -28.30 3.43 8.23
C MET A 113 -27.67 3.02 9.56
N ARG A 114 -28.47 2.46 10.47
CA ARG A 114 -28.01 1.84 11.71
C ARG A 114 -28.51 0.40 11.77
N ARG A 115 -27.66 -0.50 12.24
CA ARG A 115 -28.07 -1.84 12.67
C ARG A 115 -28.40 -1.79 14.16
N THR A 116 -29.60 -2.17 14.52
CA THR A 116 -30.05 -2.30 15.90
C THR A 116 -29.58 -3.64 16.50
N ALA A 117 -29.54 -3.74 17.83
CA ALA A 117 -29.06 -4.95 18.50
C ALA A 117 -29.90 -6.21 18.23
N ASP A 118 -31.16 -6.07 17.82
CA ASP A 118 -32.01 -7.16 17.33
C ASP A 118 -31.72 -7.57 15.87
N GLY A 119 -30.69 -6.96 15.25
CA GLY A 119 -30.18 -7.31 13.94
C GLY A 119 -30.83 -6.56 12.77
N ASN A 120 -31.86 -5.73 13.02
CA ASN A 120 -32.60 -5.00 11.98
C ASN A 120 -31.86 -3.74 11.50
N TRP A 121 -32.12 -3.33 10.26
CA TRP A 121 -31.56 -2.11 9.67
C TRP A 121 -32.59 -0.98 9.65
N GLU A 122 -32.21 0.17 10.21
CA GLU A 122 -33.00 1.39 10.22
C GLU A 122 -32.32 2.48 9.39
N LYS A 123 -33.08 3.17 8.54
CA LYS A 123 -32.59 4.32 7.78
C LYS A 123 -32.52 5.55 8.68
N LEU A 124 -31.41 6.28 8.62
CA LEU A 124 -31.18 7.50 9.38
C LEU A 124 -31.25 8.75 8.47
N SER A 125 -31.53 9.91 9.09
CA SER A 125 -31.11 11.18 8.51
C SER A 125 -29.62 11.42 8.79
N TRP A 126 -28.98 12.33 8.03
CA TRP A 126 -27.59 12.68 8.30
C TRP A 126 -27.40 13.31 9.69
N ASN A 127 -28.36 14.14 10.14
CA ASN A 127 -28.29 14.73 11.49
C ASN A 127 -28.35 13.64 12.56
N ASP A 128 -29.29 12.70 12.46
CA ASP A 128 -29.37 11.59 13.43
C ASP A 128 -28.08 10.74 13.41
N ALA A 129 -27.48 10.54 12.23
CA ALA A 129 -26.23 9.81 12.10
C ALA A 129 -25.06 10.52 12.81
N TYR A 130 -24.95 11.85 12.71
CA TYR A 130 -23.91 12.60 13.46
C TYR A 130 -24.21 12.69 14.95
N ASP A 131 -25.48 12.83 15.35
CA ASP A 131 -25.86 12.83 16.76
C ASP A 131 -25.44 11.52 17.43
N ILE A 132 -25.62 10.39 16.73
CA ILE A 132 -25.16 9.07 17.18
C ILE A 132 -23.63 8.98 17.17
N VAL A 133 -23.00 9.16 15.99
CA VAL A 133 -21.57 8.91 15.82
C VAL A 133 -20.73 9.91 16.62
N GLY A 134 -20.99 11.20 16.46
CA GLY A 134 -20.27 12.24 17.19
C GLY A 134 -20.57 12.22 18.69
N GLY A 135 -21.81 11.89 19.09
CA GLY A 135 -22.19 11.75 20.49
C GLY A 135 -21.46 10.60 21.19
N GLU A 136 -21.42 9.41 20.57
CA GLU A 136 -20.71 8.26 21.12
C GLU A 136 -19.19 8.45 21.10
N LEU A 137 -18.62 9.05 20.06
CA LEU A 137 -17.19 9.39 20.04
C LEU A 137 -16.83 10.37 21.17
N ALA A 138 -17.62 11.43 21.39
CA ALA A 138 -17.41 12.35 22.49
C ALA A 138 -17.50 11.65 23.86
N ARG A 139 -18.52 10.80 24.06
CA ARG A 139 -18.66 9.99 25.29
C ARG A 139 -17.45 9.08 25.51
N ILE A 140 -17.01 8.38 24.47
CA ILE A 140 -15.87 7.46 24.54
C ILE A 140 -14.58 8.22 24.90
N LYS A 141 -14.34 9.38 24.28
CA LYS A 141 -13.20 10.23 24.60
C LYS A 141 -13.24 10.68 26.06
N ASP A 142 -14.40 11.14 26.54
CA ASP A 142 -14.56 11.62 27.93
C ASP A 142 -14.41 10.50 28.97
N GLU A 143 -14.93 9.30 28.70
CA GLU A 143 -14.94 8.19 29.67
C GLU A 143 -13.68 7.31 29.63
N TYR A 144 -13.10 7.12 28.44
CA TYR A 144 -12.01 6.15 28.20
C TYR A 144 -10.77 6.77 27.54
N GLY A 145 -10.80 8.03 27.12
CA GLY A 145 -9.69 8.68 26.43
C GLY A 145 -9.69 8.45 24.92
N ALA A 146 -8.99 9.32 24.19
CA ALA A 146 -9.05 9.39 22.72
C ALA A 146 -8.49 8.13 22.04
N ASP A 147 -7.44 7.51 22.62
CA ASP A 147 -6.84 6.27 22.10
C ASP A 147 -7.76 5.04 22.27
N SER A 148 -8.93 5.17 22.90
CA SER A 148 -9.97 4.13 22.90
C SER A 148 -10.73 4.05 21.58
N THR A 149 -10.28 4.74 20.53
CA THR A 149 -10.84 4.68 19.19
C THR A 149 -9.80 4.20 18.17
N MET A 150 -10.23 3.50 17.13
CA MET A 150 -9.41 3.13 15.97
C MET A 150 -9.99 3.76 14.71
N TRP A 151 -9.14 4.46 13.95
CA TRP A 151 -9.50 5.15 12.72
C TRP A 151 -8.82 4.47 11.52
N LEU A 152 -9.57 3.61 10.83
CA LEU A 152 -9.12 2.94 9.61
C LEU A 152 -9.53 3.77 8.40
N GLY A 153 -8.56 4.46 7.80
CA GLY A 153 -8.80 5.27 6.62
C GLY A 153 -8.68 4.50 5.31
N SER A 154 -8.86 5.21 4.20
CA SER A 154 -8.95 4.61 2.87
C SER A 154 -7.81 5.00 1.95
N ALA A 155 -7.26 4.03 1.24
CA ALA A 155 -6.37 4.22 0.09
C ALA A 155 -7.12 4.53 -1.22
N HIS A 156 -8.45 4.71 -1.15
CA HIS A 156 -9.29 5.26 -2.21
C HIS A 156 -9.68 6.72 -1.98
N HIS A 157 -9.47 7.25 -0.77
CA HIS A 157 -9.61 8.69 -0.54
C HIS A 157 -8.76 9.45 -1.54
N SER A 158 -9.22 10.64 -1.91
CA SER A 158 -8.35 11.61 -2.56
C SER A 158 -7.18 12.01 -1.64
N ASN A 159 -6.22 12.76 -2.18
CA ASN A 159 -5.17 13.33 -1.36
C ASN A 159 -5.75 14.25 -0.29
N GLU A 160 -6.66 15.13 -0.69
CA GLU A 160 -7.34 16.07 0.19
C GLU A 160 -8.08 15.32 1.32
N GLU A 161 -8.81 14.26 0.98
CA GLU A 161 -9.53 13.42 1.95
C GLU A 161 -8.59 12.63 2.86
N SER A 162 -7.45 12.16 2.34
CA SER A 162 -6.42 11.48 3.15
C SER A 162 -5.81 12.42 4.18
N TYR A 163 -5.49 13.65 3.76
CA TYR A 163 -5.00 14.71 4.63
C TYR A 163 -6.03 15.09 5.70
N ALA A 164 -7.29 15.32 5.29
CA ALA A 164 -8.39 15.61 6.20
C ALA A 164 -8.59 14.48 7.22
N PHE A 165 -8.50 13.21 6.81
CA PHE A 165 -8.66 12.09 7.72
C PHE A 165 -7.53 12.02 8.78
N ARG A 166 -6.27 12.25 8.38
CA ARG A 166 -5.16 12.33 9.35
C ARG A 166 -5.32 13.52 10.29
N LYS A 167 -5.67 14.70 9.75
CA LYS A 167 -5.96 15.90 10.54
C LYS A 167 -7.09 15.63 11.55
N LEU A 168 -8.16 14.94 11.14
CA LEU A 168 -9.29 14.60 12.00
C LEU A 168 -8.87 13.73 13.19
N ALA A 169 -8.08 12.67 12.96
CA ALA A 169 -7.54 11.85 14.04
C ALA A 169 -6.58 12.64 14.96
N SER A 170 -5.79 13.55 14.40
CA SER A 170 -4.88 14.41 15.17
C SER A 170 -5.62 15.33 16.14
N PHE A 171 -6.67 16.02 15.68
CA PHE A 171 -7.51 16.89 16.51
C PHE A 171 -8.41 16.11 17.47
N TYR A 172 -8.80 14.89 17.12
CA TYR A 172 -9.48 14.00 18.06
C TYR A 172 -8.56 13.59 19.23
N GLY A 173 -7.23 13.60 19.03
CA GLY A 173 -6.24 13.34 20.08
C GLY A 173 -5.68 11.91 20.07
N THR A 174 -5.62 11.26 18.90
CA THR A 174 -5.11 9.87 18.81
C THR A 174 -4.18 9.64 17.63
N ASN A 175 -3.23 8.72 17.83
CA ASN A 175 -2.39 8.14 16.78
C ASN A 175 -2.87 6.76 16.31
N ASN A 176 -3.99 6.24 16.83
CA ASN A 176 -4.64 5.02 16.37
C ASN A 176 -5.35 5.24 15.03
N VAL A 177 -4.55 5.58 14.01
CA VAL A 177 -4.95 5.87 12.64
C VAL A 177 -4.06 5.07 11.69
N ASP A 178 -4.62 4.32 10.75
CA ASP A 178 -3.84 3.54 9.78
C ASP A 178 -4.68 3.23 8.53
N HIS A 179 -4.02 2.83 7.44
CA HIS A 179 -4.70 2.46 6.19
C HIS A 179 -4.08 1.22 5.54
N GLN A 180 -4.57 0.89 4.34
CA GLN A 180 -4.22 -0.30 3.58
C GLN A 180 -2.72 -0.43 3.28
N ALA A 181 -1.90 0.63 3.34
CA ALA A 181 -0.46 0.49 3.13
C ALA A 181 0.18 -0.46 4.15
N ARG A 182 -0.30 -0.48 5.41
CA ARG A 182 0.14 -1.42 6.44
C ARG A 182 0.05 -2.88 6.05
N ILE A 183 -1.01 -3.23 5.31
CA ILE A 183 -1.25 -4.59 4.82
C ILE A 183 -0.92 -4.75 3.33
N CYS A 184 -0.23 -3.78 2.73
CA CYS A 184 0.19 -3.79 1.32
C CYS A 184 1.69 -3.50 1.13
N HIS A 185 2.18 -2.30 1.44
CA HIS A 185 3.54 -1.84 1.12
C HIS A 185 4.32 -1.23 2.30
N SER A 186 3.87 -1.36 3.55
CA SER A 186 4.63 -0.83 4.69
C SER A 186 6.06 -1.36 4.74
N THR A 187 6.28 -2.65 4.45
CA THR A 187 7.62 -3.25 4.35
C THR A 187 8.46 -2.67 3.23
N THR A 188 7.82 -2.27 2.11
CA THR A 188 8.51 -1.50 1.07
C THR A 188 8.93 -0.14 1.59
N VAL A 189 8.02 0.59 2.25
CA VAL A 189 8.34 1.91 2.79
C VAL A 189 9.48 1.81 3.80
N ALA A 190 9.41 0.87 4.75
CA ALA A 190 10.48 0.68 5.73
C ALA A 190 11.79 0.23 5.08
N GLY A 191 11.77 -0.77 4.20
CA GLY A 191 12.97 -1.29 3.53
C GLY A 191 13.65 -0.24 2.67
N LEU A 192 12.96 0.32 1.68
CA LEU A 192 13.55 1.29 0.76
C LEU A 192 13.85 2.63 1.42
N ALA A 193 12.96 3.13 2.30
CA ALA A 193 13.25 4.41 2.94
C ALA A 193 14.51 4.33 3.79
N ASN A 194 14.78 3.21 4.46
CA ASN A 194 15.99 3.00 5.26
C ASN A 194 17.23 2.61 4.46
N THR A 195 17.07 2.19 3.20
CA THR A 195 18.18 1.89 2.30
C THR A 195 18.52 3.07 1.40
N TRP A 196 17.55 3.70 0.73
CA TRP A 196 17.76 4.73 -0.32
C TRP A 196 17.26 6.13 0.05
N GLY A 197 16.40 6.24 1.07
CA GLY A 197 15.91 7.52 1.60
C GLY A 197 14.41 7.73 1.47
N TYR A 198 13.80 7.17 0.40
CA TYR A 198 12.35 7.14 0.18
C TYR A 198 11.82 5.73 0.00
N GLY A 199 10.58 5.54 0.45
CA GLY A 199 9.85 4.28 0.37
C GLY A 199 9.10 4.05 -0.95
N ALA A 200 9.34 4.85 -1.99
CA ALA A 200 8.52 4.93 -3.19
C ALA A 200 9.05 4.11 -4.38
N MET A 201 8.21 3.93 -5.41
CA MET A 201 8.65 3.42 -6.72
C MET A 201 9.68 4.38 -7.32
N THR A 202 10.78 3.84 -7.87
CA THR A 202 11.87 4.73 -8.32
C THR A 202 11.65 5.29 -9.69
N ASN A 203 11.03 4.53 -10.59
CA ASN A 203 10.88 4.87 -12.00
C ASN A 203 9.41 5.11 -12.36
N THR A 204 9.16 5.41 -13.64
CA THR A 204 7.80 5.56 -14.15
C THR A 204 7.25 4.26 -14.73
N ILE A 205 5.93 4.17 -14.87
CA ILE A 205 5.28 3.04 -15.53
C ILE A 205 5.68 2.99 -17.02
N ASN A 206 5.93 4.12 -17.66
CA ASN A 206 6.35 4.14 -19.06
C ASN A 206 7.81 3.67 -19.21
N ASP A 207 8.60 3.70 -18.14
CA ASP A 207 10.00 3.27 -18.14
C ASP A 207 10.18 1.75 -18.17
N TYR A 208 9.12 0.94 -17.97
CA TYR A 208 9.15 -0.50 -18.31
C TYR A 208 9.43 -0.73 -19.80
N ARG A 209 9.35 0.29 -20.66
CA ARG A 209 9.63 0.14 -22.08
C ARG A 209 11.13 0.20 -22.41
N ASN A 210 11.99 0.38 -21.39
CA ASN A 210 13.41 0.68 -21.57
C ASN A 210 14.35 -0.36 -20.92
N PHE A 211 13.83 -1.42 -20.29
CA PHE A 211 14.66 -2.46 -19.69
C PHE A 211 15.30 -3.36 -20.75
N ASP A 212 16.52 -3.85 -20.45
CA ASP A 212 17.12 -4.99 -21.12
C ASP A 212 16.74 -6.30 -20.40
N MET A 213 16.48 -6.25 -19.09
CA MET A 213 15.84 -7.32 -18.32
C MET A 213 14.85 -6.78 -17.27
N ASP A 214 13.70 -7.41 -17.12
CA ASP A 214 12.71 -7.14 -16.05
C ASP A 214 12.55 -8.40 -15.19
N LEU A 215 13.05 -8.34 -13.96
CA LEU A 215 12.94 -9.38 -12.95
C LEU A 215 11.67 -9.17 -12.13
N ILE A 216 10.63 -9.92 -12.49
CA ILE A 216 9.34 -9.91 -11.82
C ILE A 216 9.34 -10.95 -10.70
N ILE A 217 9.47 -10.50 -9.45
CA ILE A 217 9.52 -11.34 -8.25
C ILE A 217 8.51 -10.86 -7.21
N GLY A 218 7.56 -11.71 -6.84
CA GLY A 218 6.51 -11.33 -5.89
C GLY A 218 5.46 -10.35 -6.47
N GLN A 219 5.29 -10.35 -7.80
CA GLN A 219 4.24 -9.63 -8.51
C GLN A 219 3.65 -10.47 -9.65
N ASN A 220 2.42 -10.15 -10.05
CA ASN A 220 1.74 -10.73 -11.20
C ASN A 220 1.05 -9.63 -12.01
N PRO A 221 1.79 -8.83 -12.81
CA PRO A 221 1.26 -7.65 -13.51
C PRO A 221 0.06 -7.96 -14.42
N ALA A 222 0.03 -9.13 -15.08
CA ALA A 222 -1.08 -9.51 -15.96
C ALA A 222 -2.44 -9.63 -15.22
N GLU A 223 -2.41 -9.76 -13.89
CA GLU A 223 -3.62 -9.84 -13.05
C GLU A 223 -3.80 -8.62 -12.16
N ALA A 224 -2.74 -8.20 -11.48
CA ALA A 224 -2.79 -7.12 -10.51
C ALA A 224 -2.76 -5.74 -11.18
N HIS A 225 -2.00 -5.58 -12.27
CA HIS A 225 -1.77 -4.29 -12.94
C HIS A 225 -1.75 -4.43 -14.48
N PRO A 226 -2.85 -4.87 -15.12
CA PRO A 226 -2.81 -5.28 -16.54
C PRO A 226 -2.34 -4.19 -17.51
N ILE A 227 -2.52 -2.92 -17.15
CA ILE A 227 -2.05 -1.78 -17.96
C ILE A 227 -0.53 -1.55 -17.80
N ALA A 228 0.07 -1.88 -16.65
CA ALA A 228 1.53 -1.91 -16.54
C ALA A 228 2.12 -3.02 -17.43
N MET A 229 1.45 -4.19 -17.50
CA MET A 229 1.84 -5.29 -18.39
C MET A 229 1.89 -4.85 -19.87
N GLN A 230 1.08 -3.88 -20.31
CA GLN A 230 1.17 -3.31 -21.66
C GLN A 230 2.55 -2.70 -21.93
N HIS A 231 3.11 -1.98 -20.94
CA HIS A 231 4.43 -1.35 -21.06
C HIS A 231 5.55 -2.39 -20.98
N ILE A 232 5.42 -3.39 -20.10
CA ILE A 232 6.35 -4.52 -19.97
C ILE A 232 6.45 -5.29 -21.30
N LEU A 233 5.32 -5.62 -21.92
CA LEU A 233 5.30 -6.31 -23.22
C LEU A 233 5.88 -5.47 -24.35
N GLU A 234 5.77 -4.15 -24.28
CA GLU A 234 6.43 -3.26 -25.24
C GLU A 234 7.95 -3.18 -25.00
N GLY A 235 8.41 -3.21 -23.75
CA GLY A 235 9.83 -3.40 -23.41
C GLY A 235 10.39 -4.72 -23.97
N GLN A 236 9.66 -5.82 -23.76
CA GLN A 236 10.02 -7.13 -24.33
C GLN A 236 10.11 -7.09 -25.87
N LYS A 237 9.13 -6.45 -26.52
CA LYS A 237 9.13 -6.28 -27.99
C LYS A 237 10.31 -5.45 -28.50
N ARG A 238 10.88 -4.56 -27.68
CA ARG A 238 12.08 -3.77 -27.99
C ARG A 238 13.38 -4.54 -27.82
N GLY A 239 13.33 -5.74 -27.25
CA GLY A 239 14.48 -6.64 -27.09
C GLY A 239 14.73 -7.07 -25.65
N GLY A 240 14.07 -6.43 -24.68
CA GLY A 240 14.22 -6.77 -23.27
C GLY A 240 13.72 -8.18 -22.93
N LYS A 241 14.21 -8.73 -21.82
CA LYS A 241 13.85 -10.07 -21.32
C LYS A 241 12.94 -10.00 -20.11
N ILE A 242 11.84 -10.74 -20.14
CA ILE A 242 10.96 -10.90 -18.97
C ILE A 242 11.40 -12.15 -18.21
N VAL A 243 11.79 -12.00 -16.95
CA VAL A 243 12.13 -13.09 -16.04
C VAL A 243 11.12 -13.10 -14.91
N VAL A 244 10.39 -14.21 -14.74
CA VAL A 244 9.40 -14.36 -13.67
C VAL A 244 9.88 -15.37 -12.64
N VAL A 245 9.95 -14.92 -11.38
CA VAL A 245 10.18 -15.77 -10.22
C VAL A 245 8.91 -15.77 -9.38
N ASP A 246 8.13 -16.84 -9.50
CA ASP A 246 6.83 -16.97 -8.80
C ASP A 246 6.61 -18.44 -8.41
N PRO A 247 6.04 -18.71 -7.23
CA PRO A 247 5.65 -20.08 -6.85
C PRO A 247 4.74 -20.75 -7.86
N ARG A 248 3.96 -19.98 -8.64
CA ARG A 248 3.00 -20.49 -9.62
C ARG A 248 3.38 -20.09 -11.03
N PHE A 249 2.97 -20.91 -12.00
CA PHE A 249 2.96 -20.50 -13.40
C PHE A 249 1.78 -19.55 -13.66
N THR A 250 1.98 -18.26 -13.41
CA THR A 250 0.93 -17.22 -13.50
C THR A 250 0.61 -16.82 -14.94
N LYS A 251 -0.41 -15.95 -15.12
CA LYS A 251 -0.65 -15.33 -16.43
C LYS A 251 0.53 -14.46 -16.88
N THR A 252 1.25 -13.83 -15.95
CA THR A 252 2.52 -13.15 -16.27
C THR A 252 3.60 -14.14 -16.71
N ALA A 253 3.77 -15.27 -16.01
CA ALA A 253 4.75 -16.29 -16.39
C ALA A 253 4.52 -16.84 -17.81
N ALA A 254 3.27 -16.88 -18.28
CA ALA A 254 2.95 -17.27 -19.66
C ALA A 254 3.51 -16.32 -20.74
N HIS A 255 3.91 -15.09 -20.37
CA HIS A 255 4.55 -14.11 -21.25
C HIS A 255 6.08 -14.02 -21.04
N ALA A 256 6.61 -14.72 -20.03
CA ALA A 256 8.01 -14.61 -19.67
C ALA A 256 8.93 -15.33 -20.67
N ASP A 257 10.14 -14.80 -20.84
CA ASP A 257 11.23 -15.51 -21.52
C ASP A 257 11.76 -16.64 -20.61
N TYR A 258 11.82 -16.39 -19.29
CA TYR A 258 12.28 -17.34 -18.28
C TYR A 258 11.30 -17.38 -17.10
N TYR A 259 11.05 -18.58 -16.58
CA TYR A 259 10.24 -18.81 -15.40
C TYR A 259 10.96 -19.72 -14.43
N TYR A 260 11.14 -19.24 -13.20
CA TYR A 260 11.70 -20.02 -12.09
C TYR A 260 10.68 -20.16 -10.98
N ARG A 261 10.52 -21.38 -10.47
CA ARG A 261 9.58 -21.67 -9.38
C ARG A 261 10.29 -21.54 -8.04
N LEU A 262 9.87 -20.56 -7.25
CA LEU A 262 10.42 -20.27 -5.92
C LEU A 262 9.52 -20.84 -4.82
N ARG A 263 10.11 -21.40 -3.75
CA ARG A 263 9.38 -21.72 -2.51
C ARG A 263 8.86 -20.42 -1.86
N PRO A 264 7.56 -20.30 -1.55
CA PRO A 264 7.04 -19.10 -0.90
C PRO A 264 7.80 -18.73 0.39
N GLY A 265 8.27 -17.48 0.49
CA GLY A 265 8.96 -16.95 1.67
C GLY A 265 10.48 -17.17 1.69
N THR A 266 11.11 -17.47 0.55
CA THR A 266 12.57 -17.70 0.47
C THR A 266 13.30 -16.70 -0.42
N ASP A 267 12.71 -15.53 -0.64
CA ASP A 267 13.22 -14.49 -1.53
C ASP A 267 14.62 -14.01 -1.12
N VAL A 268 14.86 -13.76 0.17
CA VAL A 268 16.17 -13.27 0.66
C VAL A 268 17.28 -14.26 0.29
N ALA A 269 17.08 -15.56 0.52
CA ALA A 269 18.08 -16.57 0.19
C ALA A 269 18.42 -16.56 -1.30
N LEU A 270 17.42 -16.46 -2.18
CA LEU A 270 17.64 -16.37 -3.62
C LEU A 270 18.44 -15.12 -4.00
N MET A 271 18.01 -13.94 -3.54
CA MET A 271 18.64 -12.67 -3.91
C MET A 271 20.08 -12.58 -3.39
N MET A 272 20.32 -12.98 -2.14
CA MET A 272 21.67 -13.00 -1.57
C MET A 272 22.56 -14.03 -2.28
N GLY A 273 22.02 -15.18 -2.68
CA GLY A 273 22.72 -16.15 -3.53
C GLY A 273 23.11 -15.61 -4.91
N VAL A 274 22.23 -14.84 -5.55
CA VAL A 274 22.52 -14.17 -6.83
C VAL A 274 23.63 -13.12 -6.64
N ILE A 275 23.56 -12.28 -5.60
CA ILE A 275 24.61 -11.28 -5.31
C ILE A 275 25.95 -11.97 -5.03
N LYS A 276 25.94 -13.07 -4.27
CA LYS A 276 27.14 -13.88 -4.01
C LYS A 276 27.74 -14.39 -5.32
N TRP A 277 26.92 -14.88 -6.23
CA TRP A 277 27.39 -15.34 -7.54
C TRP A 277 28.04 -14.21 -8.34
N LEU A 278 27.44 -13.01 -8.35
CA LEU A 278 28.02 -11.83 -9.01
C LEU A 278 29.39 -11.49 -8.39
N ARG A 279 29.49 -11.47 -7.06
CA ARG A 279 30.76 -11.27 -6.33
C ARG A 279 31.82 -12.29 -6.75
N ASP A 280 31.48 -13.57 -6.69
CA ASP A 280 32.43 -14.66 -6.93
C ASP A 280 32.90 -14.72 -8.40
N ASN A 281 32.15 -14.11 -9.33
CA ASN A 281 32.50 -14.00 -10.76
C ASN A 281 33.06 -12.62 -11.17
N GLY A 282 33.11 -11.64 -10.27
CA GLY A 282 33.61 -10.29 -10.56
C GLY A 282 32.66 -9.43 -11.40
N GLU A 283 31.35 -9.63 -11.22
CA GLU A 283 30.25 -8.95 -11.94
C GLU A 283 29.51 -7.92 -11.07
N LEU A 284 30.09 -7.53 -9.92
CA LEU A 284 29.56 -6.44 -9.10
C LEU A 284 29.87 -5.08 -9.73
N ASP A 285 28.96 -4.12 -9.55
CA ASP A 285 29.21 -2.72 -9.88
C ASP A 285 30.02 -2.03 -8.76
N ASP A 286 31.34 -2.17 -8.84
CA ASP A 286 32.27 -1.62 -7.84
C ASP A 286 32.15 -0.09 -7.70
N GLU A 287 31.77 0.63 -8.76
CA GLU A 287 31.63 2.10 -8.75
C GLU A 287 30.43 2.52 -7.91
N MET A 288 29.25 1.96 -8.18
CA MET A 288 28.04 2.15 -7.37
C MET A 288 28.29 1.79 -5.90
N LEU A 289 28.90 0.62 -5.65
CA LEU A 289 29.11 0.09 -4.31
C LEU A 289 30.13 0.91 -3.51
N THR A 290 31.16 1.47 -4.15
CA THR A 290 32.19 2.26 -3.47
C THR A 290 31.76 3.70 -3.26
N GLU A 291 31.16 4.34 -4.27
CA GLU A 291 30.90 5.78 -4.26
C GLU A 291 29.54 6.15 -3.63
N ARG A 292 28.55 5.25 -3.77
CA ARG A 292 27.14 5.54 -3.46
C ARG A 292 26.53 4.60 -2.42
N VAL A 293 27.24 3.58 -1.95
CA VAL A 293 26.76 2.66 -0.90
C VAL A 293 27.67 2.74 0.34
N GLN A 294 27.07 2.79 1.51
CA GLN A 294 27.75 2.72 2.79
C GLN A 294 27.63 1.30 3.38
N ALA A 295 28.73 0.85 3.98
CA ALA A 295 28.88 -0.45 4.62
C ALA A 295 28.67 -1.68 3.73
N TRP A 296 29.02 -1.59 2.45
CA TRP A 296 29.06 -2.75 1.56
C TRP A 296 29.98 -3.89 2.05
N PRO A 297 31.18 -3.64 2.61
CA PRO A 297 32.04 -4.72 3.11
C PRO A 297 31.37 -5.66 4.12
N ASP A 298 30.46 -5.15 4.95
CA ASP A 298 29.73 -5.97 5.92
C ASP A 298 28.65 -6.81 5.24
N VAL A 299 27.95 -6.26 4.23
CA VAL A 299 27.03 -7.03 3.39
C VAL A 299 27.77 -8.14 2.64
N GLU A 300 28.97 -7.84 2.12
CA GLU A 300 29.77 -8.79 1.35
C GLU A 300 30.23 -10.00 2.18
N ASN A 301 30.53 -9.80 3.47
CA ASN A 301 30.87 -10.88 4.39
C ASN A 301 29.69 -11.82 4.64
N ASP A 302 28.47 -11.28 4.78
CA ASP A 302 27.27 -12.08 5.04
C ASP A 302 26.87 -12.96 3.83
N LEU A 303 27.36 -12.66 2.63
CA LEU A 303 27.11 -13.48 1.43
C LEU A 303 27.70 -14.89 1.53
N ASP A 304 28.68 -15.12 2.41
CA ASP A 304 29.29 -16.45 2.59
C ASP A 304 28.32 -17.49 3.19
N ASP A 305 27.23 -17.04 3.81
CA ASP A 305 26.17 -17.92 4.32
C ASP A 305 25.20 -18.42 3.21
N TYR A 306 25.35 -17.93 1.97
CA TYR A 306 24.44 -18.19 0.85
C TYR A 306 25.13 -18.88 -0.34
N ASP A 307 25.95 -19.91 -0.09
CA ASP A 307 26.45 -20.76 -1.16
C ASP A 307 25.30 -21.39 -1.98
N LEU A 308 25.57 -21.69 -3.25
CA LEU A 308 24.51 -22.07 -4.19
C LEU A 308 23.79 -23.36 -3.78
N GLU A 309 24.49 -24.31 -3.15
CA GLU A 309 23.89 -25.52 -2.61
C GLU A 309 22.94 -25.22 -1.45
N THR A 310 23.33 -24.34 -0.54
CA THR A 310 22.47 -23.85 0.55
C THR A 310 21.24 -23.12 -0.01
N VAL A 311 21.43 -22.22 -0.98
CA VAL A 311 20.32 -21.48 -1.62
C VAL A 311 19.39 -22.44 -2.36
N SER A 312 19.94 -23.47 -3.02
CA SER A 312 19.15 -24.48 -3.70
C SER A 312 18.28 -25.30 -2.74
N ASP A 313 18.82 -25.74 -1.60
CA ASP A 313 18.04 -26.46 -0.56
C ASP A 313 16.91 -25.59 0.02
N ILE A 314 17.16 -24.29 0.18
CA ILE A 314 16.17 -23.36 0.72
C ILE A 314 15.06 -23.06 -0.30
N THR A 315 15.39 -22.81 -1.57
CA THR A 315 14.50 -22.07 -2.50
C THR A 315 13.69 -22.90 -3.49
N TRP A 316 13.99 -24.19 -3.63
CA TRP A 316 13.53 -25.10 -4.70
C TRP A 316 14.17 -24.90 -6.08
N LEU A 317 14.95 -23.84 -6.29
CA LEU A 317 15.71 -23.70 -7.53
C LEU A 317 16.92 -24.63 -7.50
N SER A 318 17.25 -25.25 -8.62
CA SER A 318 18.52 -25.99 -8.72
C SER A 318 19.71 -25.03 -8.75
N VAL A 319 20.91 -25.52 -8.41
CA VAL A 319 22.15 -24.73 -8.55
C VAL A 319 22.27 -24.17 -9.98
N GLU A 320 21.97 -24.97 -10.99
CA GLU A 320 22.02 -24.55 -12.39
C GLU A 320 21.00 -23.45 -12.73
N GLU A 321 19.79 -23.50 -12.15
CA GLU A 321 18.78 -22.44 -12.33
C GLU A 321 19.23 -21.13 -11.65
N ILE A 322 19.88 -21.21 -10.49
CA ILE A 322 20.42 -20.04 -9.79
C ILE A 322 21.57 -19.42 -10.60
N GLU A 323 22.48 -20.25 -11.13
CA GLU A 323 23.56 -19.79 -12.02
C GLU A 323 23.02 -19.16 -13.31
N GLU A 324 21.98 -19.73 -13.91
CA GLU A 324 21.33 -19.17 -15.10
C GLU A 324 20.71 -17.79 -14.79
N LEU A 325 19.96 -17.69 -13.69
CA LEU A 325 19.38 -16.42 -13.26
C LEU A 325 20.45 -15.36 -12.98
N ALA A 326 21.52 -15.72 -12.26
CA ALA A 326 22.60 -14.80 -11.95
C ALA A 326 23.40 -14.39 -13.20
N GLY A 327 23.58 -15.31 -14.16
CA GLY A 327 24.16 -15.01 -15.46
C GLY A 327 23.31 -14.05 -16.30
N LEU A 328 21.98 -14.22 -16.28
CA LEU A 328 21.06 -13.25 -16.91
C LEU A 328 21.19 -11.88 -16.25
N VAL A 329 21.37 -11.82 -14.93
CA VAL A 329 21.58 -10.56 -14.22
C VAL A 329 22.85 -9.87 -14.69
N ALA A 330 23.98 -10.57 -14.70
CA ALA A 330 25.24 -10.01 -15.17
C ALA A 330 25.17 -9.56 -16.65
N GLU A 331 24.54 -10.35 -17.52
CA GLU A 331 24.44 -10.04 -18.96
C GLU A 331 23.66 -8.76 -19.26
N HIS A 332 22.58 -8.50 -18.53
CA HIS A 332 21.66 -7.39 -18.82
C HIS A 332 21.84 -6.17 -17.90
N SER A 333 22.79 -6.24 -16.96
CA SER A 333 23.15 -5.11 -16.13
C SER A 333 23.87 -4.03 -16.96
N PRO A 334 23.57 -2.72 -16.74
CA PRO A 334 22.80 -2.21 -15.61
C PRO A 334 21.33 -1.88 -15.95
N LYS A 335 20.85 -2.16 -17.17
CA LYS A 335 19.44 -1.94 -17.58
C LYS A 335 18.53 -3.09 -17.15
N MET A 336 18.56 -3.36 -15.85
CA MET A 336 17.72 -4.33 -15.17
C MET A 336 16.71 -3.64 -14.27
N GLN A 337 15.43 -3.93 -14.45
CA GLN A 337 14.39 -3.61 -13.49
C GLN A 337 14.13 -4.78 -12.55
N ILE A 338 13.87 -4.47 -11.27
CA ILE A 338 13.33 -5.43 -10.30
C ILE A 338 11.94 -4.95 -9.89
N GLU A 339 10.95 -5.82 -10.08
CA GLU A 339 9.54 -5.53 -9.89
C GLU A 339 8.93 -6.41 -8.79
N TRP A 340 8.18 -5.80 -7.86
CA TRP A 340 7.41 -6.53 -6.85
C TRP A 340 6.15 -5.80 -6.39
N ALA A 341 5.24 -6.59 -5.79
CA ALA A 341 4.13 -6.09 -4.99
C ALA A 341 3.96 -6.97 -3.74
N MET A 342 2.78 -7.55 -3.55
CA MET A 342 2.45 -8.23 -2.31
C MET A 342 3.11 -9.59 -2.11
N GLY A 343 3.58 -10.21 -3.19
CA GLY A 343 4.35 -11.46 -3.09
C GLY A 343 5.64 -11.25 -2.32
N GLY A 344 6.32 -10.11 -2.47
CA GLY A 344 7.50 -9.78 -1.66
C GLY A 344 7.16 -9.22 -0.27
N THR A 345 6.08 -8.45 -0.12
CA THR A 345 5.84 -7.68 1.10
C THR A 345 5.15 -8.44 2.24
N GLN A 346 4.25 -9.38 1.95
CA GLN A 346 3.33 -9.98 2.94
C GLN A 346 3.90 -11.24 3.60
N HIS A 347 5.04 -11.06 4.29
CA HIS A 347 5.80 -12.09 5.00
C HIS A 347 6.21 -11.60 6.40
N ASN A 348 6.50 -12.52 7.33
CA ASN A 348 7.10 -12.14 8.62
C ASN A 348 8.50 -11.52 8.47
N ASN A 349 9.12 -11.69 7.30
CA ASN A 349 10.42 -11.15 6.92
C ASN A 349 10.33 -10.19 5.71
N GLY A 350 9.15 -9.63 5.44
CA GLY A 350 8.88 -8.88 4.21
C GLY A 350 9.79 -7.67 4.00
N THR A 351 10.20 -6.99 5.08
CA THR A 351 11.15 -5.86 4.98
C THR A 351 12.53 -6.32 4.47
N GLN A 352 13.00 -7.50 4.87
CA GLN A 352 14.28 -8.02 4.38
C GLN A 352 14.18 -8.55 2.95
N ASN A 353 13.03 -9.09 2.52
CA ASN A 353 12.79 -9.37 1.10
C ASN A 353 13.03 -8.10 0.27
N ILE A 354 12.40 -6.98 0.65
CA ILE A 354 12.56 -5.72 -0.10
C ILE A 354 13.99 -5.22 -0.06
N ARG A 355 14.66 -5.31 1.08
CA ARG A 355 16.07 -4.91 1.17
C ARG A 355 16.96 -5.78 0.29
N SER A 356 16.70 -7.09 0.19
CA SER A 356 17.46 -7.97 -0.70
C SER A 356 17.28 -7.61 -2.18
N TYR A 357 16.08 -7.20 -2.60
CA TYR A 357 15.85 -6.68 -3.96
C TYR A 357 16.62 -5.37 -4.19
N ALA A 358 16.57 -4.45 -3.22
CA ALA A 358 17.31 -3.20 -3.30
C ALA A 358 18.83 -3.41 -3.33
N MET A 359 19.35 -4.37 -2.54
CA MET A 359 20.75 -4.75 -2.55
C MET A 359 21.17 -5.33 -3.90
N LEU A 360 20.36 -6.20 -4.52
CA LEU A 360 20.65 -6.71 -5.85
C LEU A 360 20.70 -5.59 -6.90
N SER A 361 19.80 -4.61 -6.80
CA SER A 361 19.81 -3.45 -7.70
C SER A 361 21.05 -2.56 -7.51
N LEU A 362 21.53 -2.38 -6.28
CA LEU A 362 22.81 -1.69 -6.02
C LEU A 362 24.01 -2.51 -6.51
N ALA A 363 24.03 -3.82 -6.23
CA ALA A 363 25.12 -4.73 -6.58
C ALA A 363 25.32 -4.88 -8.09
N SER A 364 24.24 -4.79 -8.86
CA SER A 364 24.24 -4.85 -10.34
C SER A 364 24.45 -3.49 -11.00
N GLY A 365 24.53 -2.40 -10.22
CA GLY A 365 24.58 -1.05 -10.77
C GLY A 365 23.26 -0.57 -11.38
N SER A 366 22.19 -1.38 -11.33
CA SER A 366 20.93 -1.06 -12.00
C SER A 366 20.10 0.04 -11.34
N ALA A 367 20.42 0.39 -10.09
CA ALA A 367 19.76 1.48 -9.40
C ALA A 367 19.87 2.82 -10.16
N ALA A 368 18.95 3.76 -9.86
CA ALA A 368 19.05 5.17 -10.25
C ALA A 368 19.04 5.51 -11.77
N GLN A 369 18.65 4.61 -12.66
CA GLN A 369 18.66 4.89 -14.11
C GLN A 369 17.41 4.43 -14.86
N SER A 370 17.24 4.93 -16.10
CA SER A 370 16.16 4.52 -17.01
C SER A 370 16.38 3.11 -17.54
N GLY A 371 15.32 2.29 -17.53
CA GLY A 371 15.41 0.86 -17.82
C GLY A 371 16.03 0.03 -16.68
N GLY A 372 16.48 0.70 -15.62
CA GLY A 372 16.93 0.10 -14.37
C GLY A 372 15.97 0.36 -13.21
N GLY A 373 16.46 0.17 -11.99
CA GLY A 373 15.79 0.58 -10.76
C GLY A 373 14.72 -0.37 -10.25
N LEU A 374 13.91 0.12 -9.32
CA LEU A 374 12.91 -0.65 -8.60
C LEU A 374 11.49 -0.22 -8.97
N GLN A 375 10.79 -1.15 -9.60
CA GLN A 375 9.42 -0.99 -10.06
C GLN A 375 8.45 -1.50 -9.00
N VAL A 376 8.04 -0.59 -8.11
CA VAL A 376 7.23 -0.95 -6.94
C VAL A 376 5.75 -0.70 -7.17
N MET A 377 5.05 -1.69 -7.71
CA MET A 377 3.64 -1.52 -8.08
C MET A 377 2.69 -1.55 -6.89
N ARG A 378 2.22 -0.36 -6.54
CA ARG A 378 1.29 -0.09 -5.45
C ARG A 378 -0.08 -0.75 -5.64
N GLY A 379 -0.79 -0.98 -4.55
CA GLY A 379 -2.11 -1.65 -4.53
C GLY A 379 -3.26 -0.79 -5.06
N HIS A 380 -3.87 0.02 -4.19
CA HIS A 380 -5.04 0.85 -4.49
C HIS A 380 -4.66 2.15 -5.23
N ALA A 381 -5.63 2.75 -5.92
CA ALA A 381 -5.42 3.93 -6.76
C ALA A 381 -4.67 5.09 -6.10
N ASN A 382 -4.91 5.34 -4.80
CA ASN A 382 -4.24 6.40 -4.04
C ASN A 382 -3.47 5.91 -2.82
N VAL A 383 -3.02 4.64 -2.77
CA VAL A 383 -2.25 4.18 -1.60
C VAL A 383 -0.93 4.92 -1.43
N GLN A 384 -0.35 5.44 -2.51
CA GLN A 384 0.84 6.30 -2.44
C GLN A 384 0.48 7.63 -1.75
N GLY A 385 -0.53 8.35 -2.24
CA GLY A 385 -0.96 9.63 -1.66
C GLY A 385 -1.46 9.53 -0.23
N ALA A 386 -2.24 8.49 0.10
CA ALA A 386 -2.66 8.24 1.48
C ALA A 386 -1.48 7.93 2.43
N THR A 387 -0.38 7.35 1.90
CA THR A 387 0.86 7.17 2.67
C THR A 387 1.63 8.50 2.80
N ASP A 388 1.73 9.27 1.71
CA ASP A 388 2.38 10.58 1.68
C ASP A 388 1.70 11.55 2.66
N LEU A 389 0.38 11.44 2.81
CA LEU A 389 -0.46 12.27 3.69
C LEU A 389 -0.74 11.60 5.05
N ALA A 390 0.01 10.54 5.34
CA ALA A 390 0.13 9.92 6.64
C ALA A 390 -1.19 9.50 7.28
N VAL A 391 -2.04 8.79 6.54
CA VAL A 391 -3.07 7.94 7.15
C VAL A 391 -2.39 6.72 7.80
N ALA A 392 -1.50 6.96 8.76
CA ALA A 392 -0.54 6.00 9.26
C ALA A 392 -0.22 6.25 10.74
N SER A 393 -0.04 5.16 11.49
CA SER A 393 -0.01 5.21 12.95
C SER A 393 1.28 5.77 13.57
N HIS A 394 2.25 6.15 12.74
CA HIS A 394 3.62 6.43 13.18
C HIS A 394 4.26 7.66 12.53
N ILE A 395 3.52 8.35 11.64
CA ILE A 395 4.01 9.55 10.94
C ILE A 395 2.90 10.62 10.83
N LEU A 396 3.32 11.84 10.53
CA LEU A 396 2.51 12.98 10.10
C LEU A 396 2.72 13.21 8.59
N PRO A 397 1.83 13.96 7.92
CA PRO A 397 1.88 14.12 6.45
C PRO A 397 3.27 14.59 6.01
N GLY A 398 3.83 14.06 4.92
CA GLY A 398 5.24 14.29 4.56
C GLY A 398 6.23 13.48 5.41
N TYR A 399 5.84 12.32 5.93
CA TYR A 399 6.75 11.41 6.63
C TYR A 399 7.47 12.00 7.86
N TYR A 400 6.93 13.05 8.50
CA TYR A 400 7.47 13.54 9.78
C TYR A 400 7.12 12.55 10.89
N SER A 401 7.98 12.42 11.89
CA SER A 401 7.79 11.44 12.95
C SER A 401 6.75 11.91 13.95
N VAL A 402 5.80 11.06 14.33
CA VAL A 402 4.93 11.38 15.49
C VAL A 402 5.72 11.45 16.80
N GLY A 403 6.89 10.78 16.87
CA GLY A 403 7.72 10.75 18.07
C GLY A 403 8.55 12.01 18.32
N SER A 404 8.42 13.06 17.49
CA SER A 404 9.19 14.30 17.62
C SER A 404 8.27 15.48 17.95
N PRO A 405 8.46 16.18 19.09
CA PRO A 405 7.72 17.41 19.38
C PRO A 405 7.83 18.46 18.28
N GLY A 406 9.02 18.63 17.67
CA GLY A 406 9.22 19.59 16.58
C GLY A 406 8.42 19.26 15.32
N SER A 407 8.12 17.98 15.06
CA SER A 407 7.24 17.59 13.95
C SER A 407 5.80 18.02 14.18
N TRP A 408 5.32 17.90 15.42
CA TRP A 408 3.99 18.36 15.80
C TRP A 408 3.88 19.87 15.85
N GLN A 409 4.89 20.55 16.40
CA GLN A 409 4.97 22.01 16.35
C GLN A 409 4.85 22.52 14.92
N TYR A 410 5.66 21.97 14.00
CA TYR A 410 5.61 22.35 12.59
C TYR A 410 4.21 22.18 11.97
N TRP A 411 3.53 21.06 12.25
CA TRP A 411 2.18 20.84 11.72
C TRP A 411 1.13 21.74 12.39
N CYS A 412 1.26 22.07 13.67
CA CYS A 412 0.44 23.09 14.32
C CYS A 412 0.65 24.47 13.68
N ASP A 413 1.90 24.84 13.39
CA ASP A 413 2.23 26.10 12.70
C ASP A 413 1.59 26.14 11.30
N VAL A 414 1.68 25.04 10.53
CA VAL A 414 1.01 24.92 9.22
C VAL A 414 -0.51 25.11 9.36
N TRP A 415 -1.16 24.41 10.30
CA TRP A 415 -2.60 24.50 10.50
C TRP A 415 -3.07 25.87 11.02
N SER A 416 -2.21 26.58 11.75
CA SER A 416 -2.50 27.91 12.31
C SER A 416 -2.25 29.04 11.34
N GLU A 417 -1.22 28.90 10.50
CA GLU A 417 -0.82 29.93 9.55
C GLU A 417 -1.41 29.73 8.15
N SER A 418 -2.10 28.60 7.92
CA SER A 418 -2.84 28.33 6.68
C SER A 418 -3.89 29.42 6.42
N PRO A 419 -3.79 30.16 5.30
CA PRO A 419 -4.80 31.15 4.93
C PRO A 419 -6.08 30.51 4.37
N PHE A 420 -6.10 29.19 4.21
CA PHE A 420 -7.15 28.44 3.55
C PHE A 420 -8.25 27.97 4.50
N THR A 421 -7.96 27.94 5.81
CA THR A 421 -8.92 27.61 6.88
C THR A 421 -9.00 28.77 7.88
N SER A 422 -10.03 28.78 8.73
CA SER A 422 -10.23 29.83 9.73
C SER A 422 -9.77 29.48 11.16
N GLY A 423 -9.44 28.21 11.41
CA GLY A 423 -8.97 27.71 12.70
C GLY A 423 -7.52 28.07 13.00
N THR A 424 -7.20 28.17 14.28
CA THR A 424 -5.85 28.38 14.82
C THR A 424 -5.64 27.44 16.00
N VAL A 425 -4.47 26.83 16.12
CA VAL A 425 -4.12 25.88 17.17
C VAL A 425 -2.66 26.03 17.60
N GLU A 426 -2.43 26.24 18.88
CA GLU A 426 -1.07 26.19 19.43
C GLU A 426 -0.67 24.75 19.75
N PHE A 427 0.62 24.44 19.71
CA PHE A 427 1.12 23.10 20.05
C PHE A 427 0.69 22.66 21.46
N GLU A 428 0.73 23.56 22.44
CA GLU A 428 0.27 23.32 23.81
C GLU A 428 -1.22 23.00 23.91
N GLU A 429 -2.05 23.57 23.04
CA GLU A 429 -3.50 23.33 23.00
C GLU A 429 -3.78 21.94 22.46
N LEU A 430 -3.19 21.60 21.31
CA LEU A 430 -3.36 20.26 20.73
C LEU A 430 -2.77 19.17 21.63
N TYR A 431 -1.63 19.43 22.28
CA TYR A 431 -1.01 18.48 23.21
C TYR A 431 -1.95 18.06 24.34
N GLN A 432 -2.83 18.95 24.81
CA GLN A 432 -3.78 18.66 25.89
C GLN A 432 -4.90 17.70 25.48
N GLU A 433 -5.13 17.52 24.17
CA GLU A 433 -6.11 16.57 23.65
C GLU A 433 -5.62 15.12 23.71
N TYR A 434 -4.32 14.90 23.95
CA TYR A 434 -3.71 13.57 24.04
C TYR A 434 -3.58 13.11 25.49
N ASP A 435 -3.90 11.84 25.71
CA ASP A 435 -3.72 11.19 26.99
C ASP A 435 -2.25 10.93 27.33
N GLN A 436 -1.98 10.55 28.58
CA GLN A 436 -0.68 10.07 29.04
C GLN A 436 -0.69 8.55 29.14
N MET A 437 0.36 7.89 28.66
CA MET A 437 0.53 6.46 28.89
C MET A 437 0.70 6.20 30.39
N PRO A 438 0.00 5.20 30.98
CA PRO A 438 0.21 4.81 32.36
C PRO A 438 1.68 4.47 32.64
N SER A 439 2.26 5.02 33.72
CA SER A 439 3.69 4.92 34.03
C SER A 439 4.19 3.47 34.09
N GLU A 440 3.38 2.54 34.62
CA GLU A 440 3.70 1.11 34.64
C GLU A 440 3.88 0.49 33.24
N LYS A 441 3.12 0.96 32.25
CA LYS A 441 3.23 0.53 30.85
C LYS A 441 4.42 1.20 30.18
N TYR A 442 4.67 2.47 30.48
CA TYR A 442 5.83 3.22 29.99
C TYR A 442 7.16 2.65 30.52
N VAL A 443 7.22 2.29 31.80
CA VAL A 443 8.38 1.59 32.39
C VAL A 443 8.56 0.21 31.75
N ARG A 444 7.47 -0.53 31.49
CA ARG A 444 7.57 -1.86 30.84
C ARG A 444 8.14 -1.80 29.42
N GLN A 445 7.84 -0.74 28.65
CA GLN A 445 8.34 -0.59 27.28
C GLN A 445 9.78 -0.10 27.22
N SER A 446 10.19 0.76 28.17
CA SER A 446 11.45 1.47 28.06
C SER A 446 12.62 0.56 28.44
N PRO A 447 13.69 0.49 27.61
CA PRO A 447 14.92 -0.17 28.01
C PRO A 447 15.70 0.62 29.07
N ASN A 448 15.45 1.93 29.18
CA ASN A 448 16.28 2.88 29.95
C ASN A 448 15.56 3.50 31.17
N THR A 449 14.28 3.20 31.36
CA THR A 449 13.46 3.72 32.48
C THR A 449 13.18 2.57 33.44
N GLU A 450 13.78 2.59 34.64
CA GLU A 450 13.65 1.49 35.59
C GLU A 450 12.41 1.62 36.47
N ASN A 451 12.03 2.85 36.83
CA ASN A 451 10.90 3.15 37.72
C ASN A 451 10.08 4.34 37.19
N ALA A 452 8.86 4.49 37.72
CA ALA A 452 7.97 5.59 37.32
C ALA A 452 8.57 6.98 37.61
N ASP A 453 9.40 7.10 38.65
CA ASP A 453 10.09 8.34 39.01
C ASP A 453 11.17 8.76 37.97
N ASP A 454 11.54 7.88 37.05
CA ASP A 454 12.53 8.14 35.99
C ASP A 454 11.88 8.68 34.70
N ILE A 455 10.56 8.84 34.67
CA ILE A 455 9.83 9.41 33.52
C ILE A 455 9.99 10.93 33.54
N ASP A 456 10.46 11.52 32.44
CA ASP A 456 10.48 12.97 32.30
C ASP A 456 9.05 13.50 32.06
N GLU A 457 8.48 14.09 33.10
CA GLU A 457 7.17 14.75 33.09
C GLU A 457 7.26 16.24 32.69
N SER A 458 8.45 16.74 32.37
CA SER A 458 8.60 18.12 31.89
C SER A 458 7.87 18.31 30.56
N PHE A 459 7.29 19.49 30.34
CA PHE A 459 6.53 19.72 29.12
C PHE A 459 7.48 19.82 27.90
N PRO A 460 7.26 19.02 26.84
CA PRO A 460 6.22 18.00 26.69
C PRO A 460 6.66 16.63 27.24
N ALA A 461 5.78 15.94 27.98
CA ALA A 461 6.15 14.73 28.73
C ALA A 461 6.44 13.55 27.80
N GLU A 462 7.45 12.74 28.11
CA GLU A 462 7.88 11.64 27.24
C GLU A 462 6.83 10.52 27.12
N ASN A 463 6.00 10.32 28.15
CA ASN A 463 4.93 9.33 28.16
C ASN A 463 3.62 9.83 27.53
N SER A 464 3.58 11.04 26.95
CA SER A 464 2.42 11.53 26.21
C SER A 464 2.10 10.63 25.03
N MET A 465 0.83 10.28 24.84
CA MET A 465 0.37 9.45 23.73
C MET A 465 0.59 10.12 22.36
N MET A 466 0.72 11.45 22.33
CA MET A 466 1.06 12.25 21.14
C MET A 466 2.36 11.78 20.48
N PHE A 467 3.35 11.37 21.28
CA PHE A 467 4.67 10.94 20.78
C PHE A 467 4.84 9.44 20.63
N GLN A 468 3.74 8.70 20.72
CA GLN A 468 3.75 7.25 20.73
C GLN A 468 2.99 6.73 19.50
N LYS A 469 3.59 5.76 18.78
CA LYS A 469 2.98 5.15 17.59
C LYS A 469 1.67 4.47 17.96
N GLY A 470 0.59 4.67 17.20
CA GLY A 470 -0.68 3.99 17.44
C GLY A 470 -0.71 2.52 16.98
N LEU A 471 -1.86 1.88 17.20
CA LEU A 471 -2.18 0.55 16.70
C LEU A 471 -2.14 0.52 15.17
N THR A 472 -1.85 -0.65 14.60
CA THR A 472 -1.87 -0.86 13.15
C THR A 472 -3.18 -1.49 12.70
N VAL A 473 -3.57 -1.26 11.44
CA VAL A 473 -4.74 -1.97 10.86
C VAL A 473 -4.55 -3.49 10.82
N ALA A 474 -3.31 -3.99 10.84
CA ALA A 474 -3.05 -5.42 10.85
C ALA A 474 -3.40 -6.10 12.18
N ARG A 475 -3.44 -5.36 13.30
CA ARG A 475 -3.60 -5.93 14.66
C ARG A 475 -4.52 -5.14 15.59
N TRP A 476 -5.23 -4.12 15.09
CA TRP A 476 -6.10 -3.26 15.91
C TRP A 476 -7.11 -4.06 16.77
N PHE A 477 -7.64 -5.16 16.22
CA PHE A 477 -8.67 -5.98 16.86
C PHE A 477 -8.22 -6.54 18.22
N GLU A 478 -6.92 -6.76 18.43
CA GLU A 478 -6.40 -7.23 19.71
C GLU A 478 -6.66 -6.23 20.85
N ALA A 479 -6.76 -4.94 20.54
CA ALA A 479 -7.08 -3.92 21.54
C ALA A 479 -8.58 -3.84 21.87
N GLY A 480 -9.46 -4.43 21.05
CA GLY A 480 -10.87 -4.67 21.40
C GLY A 480 -11.08 -5.93 22.27
N LEU A 481 -10.12 -6.86 22.26
CA LEU A 481 -10.22 -8.11 23.00
C LEU A 481 -9.78 -8.00 24.49
N PRO A 482 -10.31 -8.87 25.37
CA PRO A 482 -9.68 -9.20 26.65
C PRO A 482 -8.23 -9.66 26.47
N GLN A 483 -7.39 -9.45 27.48
CA GLN A 483 -5.95 -9.70 27.34
C GLN A 483 -5.65 -11.18 27.08
N GLU A 484 -6.39 -12.10 27.70
CA GLU A 484 -6.25 -13.55 27.59
C GLU A 484 -6.57 -14.11 26.18
N GLU A 485 -7.32 -13.36 25.37
CA GLU A 485 -7.71 -13.72 24.01
C GLU A 485 -6.74 -13.18 22.93
N ARG A 486 -5.81 -12.30 23.33
CA ARG A 486 -4.78 -11.74 22.45
C ARG A 486 -3.73 -12.79 22.06
N LEU A 487 -3.07 -12.59 20.91
CA LEU A 487 -2.12 -13.54 20.34
C LEU A 487 -0.98 -13.92 21.32
N ASN A 488 -0.38 -12.91 21.94
CA ASN A 488 0.71 -13.08 22.91
C ASN A 488 0.27 -12.88 24.37
N GLN A 489 -1.04 -12.73 24.62
CA GLN A 489 -1.62 -12.46 25.93
C GLN A 489 -1.02 -11.24 26.66
N THR A 490 -0.66 -10.21 25.89
CA THR A 490 0.09 -9.05 26.39
C THR A 490 -0.81 -7.86 26.68
N PRO A 491 -0.40 -6.94 27.58
CA PRO A 491 -1.11 -5.68 27.74
C PRO A 491 -1.10 -4.88 26.43
N ILE A 492 -2.04 -3.94 26.34
CA ILE A 492 -2.01 -2.88 25.33
C ILE A 492 -1.34 -1.65 25.94
N TYR A 493 -0.40 -1.05 25.23
CA TYR A 493 0.40 0.10 25.68
C TYR A 493 -0.30 1.43 25.41
N GLN A 494 -1.52 1.55 25.93
CA GLN A 494 -2.36 2.75 25.93
C GLN A 494 -3.25 2.72 27.19
N PRO A 495 -3.89 3.82 27.61
CA PRO A 495 -4.66 3.86 28.85
C PRO A 495 -5.75 2.77 28.93
N ASN A 496 -6.62 2.72 27.92
CA ASN A 496 -7.81 1.86 27.89
C ASN A 496 -7.89 1.03 26.60
N ARG A 497 -8.77 0.01 26.60
CA ARG A 497 -9.09 -0.80 25.41
C ARG A 497 -9.88 -0.01 24.39
N LEU A 498 -9.88 -0.47 23.14
CA LEU A 498 -10.74 0.11 22.11
C LEU A 498 -12.20 -0.07 22.47
N LYS A 499 -12.96 0.99 22.21
CA LYS A 499 -14.41 1.11 22.37
C LYS A 499 -15.12 1.47 21.08
N ALA A 500 -14.43 2.10 20.13
CA ALA A 500 -14.95 2.31 18.80
C ALA A 500 -13.95 1.96 17.69
N ALA A 501 -14.48 1.57 16.54
CA ALA A 501 -13.73 1.45 15.30
C ALA A 501 -14.47 2.19 14.17
N ILE A 502 -13.78 3.13 13.53
CA ILE A 502 -14.22 3.84 12.33
C ILE A 502 -13.53 3.15 11.15
N ILE A 503 -14.31 2.53 10.27
CA ILE A 503 -13.86 1.72 9.14
C ILE A 503 -14.31 2.42 7.85
N TRP A 504 -13.41 3.23 7.30
CA TRP A 504 -13.72 4.13 6.20
C TRP A 504 -13.06 3.64 4.91
N GLY A 505 -13.86 3.25 3.91
CA GLY A 505 -13.37 2.73 2.62
C GLY A 505 -12.41 1.53 2.78
N HIS A 506 -12.63 0.70 3.79
CA HIS A 506 -11.74 -0.40 4.17
C HIS A 506 -12.54 -1.70 4.36
N SER A 507 -11.97 -2.82 3.91
CA SER A 507 -12.62 -4.14 3.99
C SER A 507 -11.94 -5.02 5.04
N VAL A 508 -12.62 -5.38 6.13
CA VAL A 508 -12.03 -6.20 7.22
C VAL A 508 -11.64 -7.61 6.77
N ASN A 509 -12.28 -8.15 5.73
CA ASN A 509 -11.91 -9.45 5.16
C ASN A 509 -10.57 -9.44 4.39
N SER A 510 -9.86 -8.31 4.31
CA SER A 510 -8.46 -8.24 3.87
C SER A 510 -7.43 -8.35 5.02
N ILE A 511 -7.88 -8.45 6.26
CA ILE A 511 -7.04 -8.55 7.47
C ILE A 511 -7.11 -10.00 7.98
N SER A 512 -5.99 -10.56 8.41
CA SER A 512 -5.84 -11.90 8.99
C SER A 512 -6.54 -12.06 10.35
N GLU A 513 -6.73 -13.30 10.81
CA GLU A 513 -7.41 -13.63 12.07
C GLU A 513 -8.86 -13.11 12.14
N MET A 514 -9.65 -13.30 11.08
CA MET A 514 -11.03 -12.78 10.99
C MET A 514 -11.97 -13.19 12.14
N GLN A 515 -11.77 -14.37 12.76
CA GLN A 515 -12.54 -14.74 13.95
C GLN A 515 -12.31 -13.75 15.11
N LYS A 516 -11.06 -13.40 15.40
CA LYS A 516 -10.73 -12.40 16.41
C LYS A 516 -11.25 -11.02 16.05
N GLN A 517 -11.28 -10.66 14.77
CA GLN A 517 -11.90 -9.41 14.34
C GLN A 517 -13.41 -9.40 14.58
N ARG A 518 -14.11 -10.50 14.29
CA ARG A 518 -15.54 -10.67 14.61
C ARG A 518 -15.79 -10.49 16.10
N ASP A 519 -15.00 -11.18 16.93
CA ASP A 519 -15.13 -11.13 18.40
C ASP A 519 -14.78 -9.74 18.94
N ALA A 520 -13.74 -9.09 18.41
CA ALA A 520 -13.34 -7.74 18.79
C ALA A 520 -14.43 -6.72 18.45
N MET A 521 -15.01 -6.76 17.25
CA MET A 521 -16.09 -5.85 16.88
C MET A 521 -17.35 -6.04 17.74
N GLY A 522 -17.63 -7.27 18.18
CA GLY A 522 -18.71 -7.54 19.13
C GLY A 522 -18.46 -6.99 20.55
N ASN A 523 -17.21 -6.66 20.89
CA ASN A 523 -16.82 -6.05 22.16
C ASN A 523 -16.77 -4.51 22.13
N LEU A 524 -17.00 -3.89 20.97
CA LEU A 524 -17.00 -2.43 20.82
C LEU A 524 -18.38 -1.84 21.13
N ASP A 525 -18.39 -0.62 21.64
CA ASP A 525 -19.59 0.16 21.87
C ASP A 525 -20.13 0.71 20.52
N LEU A 526 -19.22 1.05 19.59
CA LEU A 526 -19.54 1.65 18.29
C LEU A 526 -18.67 1.10 17.15
N VAL A 527 -19.29 0.68 16.05
CA VAL A 527 -18.62 0.41 14.77
C VAL A 527 -19.22 1.31 13.70
N VAL A 528 -18.42 2.21 13.15
CA VAL A 528 -18.83 3.09 12.05
C VAL A 528 -18.21 2.57 10.78
N ILE A 529 -19.01 2.36 9.73
CA ILE A 529 -18.53 2.02 8.40
C ILE A 529 -18.93 3.15 7.46
N VAL A 530 -17.97 3.68 6.72
CA VAL A 530 -18.23 4.68 5.68
C VAL A 530 -17.77 4.12 4.35
N ASP A 531 -18.71 3.92 3.42
CA ASP A 531 -18.43 3.23 2.17
C ASP A 531 -19.49 3.55 1.11
N VAL A 532 -19.20 3.18 -0.13
CA VAL A 532 -20.12 3.22 -1.27
C VAL A 532 -21.00 1.96 -1.30
N PHE A 533 -20.50 0.83 -0.78
CA PHE A 533 -21.22 -0.45 -0.67
C PHE A 533 -21.09 -1.02 0.74
N PRO A 534 -22.07 -1.78 1.26
CA PRO A 534 -21.91 -2.42 2.56
C PRO A 534 -20.75 -3.43 2.55
N SER A 535 -19.71 -3.11 3.31
CA SER A 535 -18.54 -3.99 3.43
C SER A 535 -18.81 -5.16 4.39
N THR A 536 -17.93 -6.17 4.39
CA THR A 536 -18.03 -7.32 5.32
C THR A 536 -18.12 -6.89 6.79
N ALA A 537 -17.55 -5.73 7.16
CA ALA A 537 -17.59 -5.22 8.52
C ALA A 537 -19.01 -4.90 9.02
N SER A 538 -19.94 -4.61 8.10
CA SER A 538 -21.34 -4.33 8.44
C SER A 538 -22.13 -5.56 8.92
N VAL A 539 -21.69 -6.75 8.52
CA VAL A 539 -22.42 -8.02 8.74
C VAL A 539 -21.66 -9.04 9.58
N LEU A 540 -20.33 -8.91 9.69
CA LEU A 540 -19.48 -9.83 10.43
C LEU A 540 -19.73 -9.85 11.95
N PRO A 541 -19.90 -8.71 12.67
CA PRO A 541 -20.03 -8.75 14.13
C PRO A 541 -21.34 -9.39 14.61
N GLU A 542 -21.26 -10.02 15.79
CA GLU A 542 -22.41 -10.25 16.66
C GLU A 542 -22.51 -9.11 17.66
N LEU A 543 -23.69 -8.52 17.78
CA LEU A 543 -23.90 -7.35 18.64
C LEU A 543 -24.46 -7.78 19.99
N ASP A 544 -23.93 -7.20 21.07
CA ASP A 544 -24.61 -7.17 22.36
C ASP A 544 -25.72 -6.10 22.35
N ILE A 545 -26.57 -6.07 23.38
CA ILE A 545 -27.77 -5.22 23.44
C ILE A 545 -27.48 -3.71 23.32
N ASP A 546 -26.28 -3.28 23.71
CA ASP A 546 -25.88 -1.87 23.78
C ASP A 546 -24.92 -1.45 22.63
N ALA A 547 -24.49 -2.38 21.76
CA ALA A 547 -23.54 -2.08 20.68
C ALA A 547 -24.24 -1.53 19.43
N GLU A 548 -23.63 -0.54 18.76
CA GLU A 548 -24.18 0.08 17.54
C GLU A 548 -23.28 -0.12 16.31
N VAL A 549 -23.89 -0.50 15.18
CA VAL A 549 -23.24 -0.46 13.86
C VAL A 549 -23.90 0.61 13.01
N VAL A 550 -23.13 1.60 12.57
CA VAL A 550 -23.62 2.72 11.74
C VAL A 550 -22.96 2.64 10.36
N LEU A 551 -23.77 2.65 9.31
CA LEU A 551 -23.34 2.81 7.92
C LEU A 551 -23.56 4.25 7.48
N LEU A 552 -22.50 4.96 7.09
CA LEU A 552 -22.58 6.26 6.43
C LEU A 552 -22.38 6.07 4.93
N SER A 553 -23.30 6.60 4.13
CA SER A 553 -23.28 6.42 2.68
C SER A 553 -22.39 7.48 2.01
N ALA A 554 -21.17 7.08 1.62
CA ALA A 554 -20.24 7.93 0.88
C ALA A 554 -20.62 8.05 -0.60
N SER A 555 -20.32 9.19 -1.22
CA SER A 555 -20.34 9.33 -2.67
C SER A 555 -19.17 8.57 -3.30
N SER A 556 -19.26 8.25 -4.58
CA SER A 556 -18.15 7.64 -5.29
C SER A 556 -17.13 8.71 -5.64
N GLN A 557 -15.90 8.28 -5.89
CA GLN A 557 -14.79 9.16 -6.31
C GLN A 557 -14.98 9.77 -7.71
N TYR A 558 -16.09 9.45 -8.39
CA TYR A 558 -16.51 10.00 -9.68
C TYR A 558 -17.58 11.09 -9.53
N GLU A 559 -18.03 11.36 -8.30
CA GLU A 559 -19.09 12.30 -7.97
C GLU A 559 -18.58 13.66 -7.47
N HIS A 560 -17.26 13.86 -7.42
CA HIS A 560 -16.59 15.09 -6.99
C HIS A 560 -15.19 15.20 -7.62
N PRO A 561 -14.63 16.42 -7.75
CA PRO A 561 -13.24 16.58 -8.15
C PRO A 561 -12.31 16.03 -7.07
N ARG A 562 -11.09 15.66 -7.46
CA ARG A 562 -10.09 15.11 -6.54
C ARG A 562 -8.69 15.12 -7.15
N SER A 563 -7.67 15.05 -6.30
CA SER A 563 -6.34 14.57 -6.72
C SER A 563 -5.99 13.20 -6.11
N LEU A 564 -5.17 12.44 -6.80
CA LEU A 564 -4.65 11.15 -6.33
C LEU A 564 -3.25 10.87 -6.87
N THR A 565 -2.43 10.20 -6.07
CA THR A 565 -1.03 9.90 -6.40
C THR A 565 -0.88 8.43 -6.78
N ASN A 566 -0.45 8.20 -8.03
CA ASN A 566 -0.28 6.85 -8.56
C ASN A 566 1.05 6.21 -8.12
N SER A 567 1.33 4.99 -8.60
CA SER A 567 2.50 4.22 -8.21
C SER A 567 3.82 4.94 -8.48
N HIS A 568 3.92 5.67 -9.60
CA HIS A 568 5.14 6.40 -9.97
C HIS A 568 5.19 7.85 -9.44
N ARG A 569 4.40 8.15 -8.40
CA ARG A 569 4.41 9.43 -7.65
C ARG A 569 3.78 10.64 -8.36
N SER A 570 3.14 10.45 -9.52
CA SER A 570 2.42 11.54 -10.20
C SER A 570 1.10 11.85 -9.48
N VAL A 571 0.88 13.14 -9.18
CA VAL A 571 -0.30 13.67 -8.50
C VAL A 571 -1.33 14.04 -9.57
N GLN A 572 -2.24 13.12 -9.87
CA GLN A 572 -3.19 13.27 -10.97
C GLN A 572 -4.45 14.00 -10.51
N TRP A 573 -4.87 15.02 -11.27
CA TRP A 573 -6.19 15.63 -11.10
C TRP A 573 -7.27 14.81 -11.81
N SER A 574 -8.45 14.74 -11.22
CA SER A 574 -9.62 14.04 -11.77
C SER A 574 -10.85 14.91 -11.63
N GLU A 575 -11.59 15.06 -12.72
CA GLU A 575 -12.86 15.79 -12.75
C GLU A 575 -14.04 14.91 -12.35
N ALA A 576 -15.10 15.53 -11.82
CA ALA A 576 -16.35 14.87 -11.45
C ALA A 576 -17.24 14.61 -12.67
N VAL A 577 -17.69 13.37 -12.88
CA VAL A 577 -18.58 13.03 -14.00
C VAL A 577 -20.01 13.51 -13.75
N ARG A 578 -20.47 13.42 -12.49
CA ARG A 578 -21.79 13.88 -12.03
C ARG A 578 -21.70 14.41 -10.60
N PRO A 579 -22.70 15.16 -10.08
CA PRO A 579 -22.78 15.43 -8.63
C PRO A 579 -23.14 14.16 -7.83
N PRO A 580 -22.96 14.17 -6.49
CA PRO A 580 -23.37 13.06 -5.62
C PRO A 580 -24.81 12.63 -5.86
N SER A 581 -25.03 11.33 -6.06
CA SER A 581 -26.36 10.76 -6.27
C SER A 581 -27.02 10.31 -4.96
N HIS A 582 -28.34 10.10 -5.00
CA HIS A 582 -29.13 9.72 -3.82
C HIS A 582 -28.99 10.71 -2.65
N ASN A 583 -28.85 10.21 -1.41
CA ASN A 583 -28.56 10.99 -0.21
C ASN A 583 -27.15 10.69 0.30
N THR A 584 -26.20 10.47 -0.61
CA THR A 584 -24.78 10.25 -0.27
C THR A 584 -24.04 11.58 -0.14
N ARG A 585 -22.83 11.55 0.43
CA ARG A 585 -21.97 12.73 0.58
C ARG A 585 -20.51 12.38 0.28
N PRO A 586 -19.73 13.31 -0.30
CA PRO A 586 -18.28 13.17 -0.40
C PRO A 586 -17.63 12.90 0.95
N ASP A 587 -16.57 12.11 0.96
CA ASP A 587 -15.88 11.74 2.21
C ASP A 587 -15.37 13.01 2.92
N MET A 588 -14.84 13.97 2.15
CA MET A 588 -14.48 15.30 2.64
C MET A 588 -15.61 15.96 3.43
N GLN A 589 -16.83 16.00 2.87
CA GLN A 589 -17.98 16.60 3.55
C GLN A 589 -18.34 15.86 4.85
N ILE A 590 -18.27 14.52 4.85
CA ILE A 590 -18.55 13.74 6.05
C ILE A 590 -17.54 14.09 7.16
N MET A 591 -16.24 14.21 6.82
CA MET A 591 -15.19 14.58 7.77
C MET A 591 -15.37 15.99 8.32
N GLN A 592 -15.73 16.96 7.46
CA GLN A 592 -15.98 18.34 7.86
C GLN A 592 -17.14 18.48 8.84
N GLU A 593 -18.26 17.83 8.54
CA GLU A 593 -19.44 17.89 9.39
C GLU A 593 -19.21 17.17 10.73
N LEU A 594 -18.46 16.06 10.71
CA LEU A 594 -18.04 15.38 11.94
C LEU A 594 -17.05 16.24 12.77
N ALA A 595 -16.07 16.87 12.14
CA ALA A 595 -15.14 17.80 12.81
C ALA A 595 -15.88 18.98 13.45
N ASN A 596 -16.86 19.55 12.73
CA ASN A 596 -17.73 20.60 13.26
C ASN A 596 -18.55 20.12 14.47
N TYR A 597 -19.08 18.90 14.41
CA TYR A 597 -19.80 18.32 15.55
C TYR A 597 -18.88 18.13 16.78
N LEU A 598 -17.65 17.68 16.56
CA LEU A 598 -16.64 17.45 17.60
C LEU A 598 -15.96 18.73 18.10
N GLY A 599 -16.28 19.90 17.53
CA GLY A 599 -15.88 21.21 18.05
C GLY A 599 -14.62 21.83 17.43
N PHE A 600 -14.09 21.27 16.34
CA PHE A 600 -12.88 21.77 15.68
C PHE A 600 -13.07 21.96 14.16
N GLY A 601 -14.30 22.22 13.72
CA GLY A 601 -14.67 22.40 12.31
C GLY A 601 -13.99 23.58 11.60
N ASP A 602 -13.54 24.60 12.34
CA ASP A 602 -12.83 25.76 11.76
C ASP A 602 -11.46 25.37 11.15
N HIS A 603 -10.91 24.20 11.47
CA HIS A 603 -9.69 23.68 10.85
C HIS A 603 -9.95 22.89 9.55
N PHE A 604 -11.22 22.79 9.14
CA PHE A 604 -11.66 21.97 8.02
C PHE A 604 -12.47 22.78 7.00
N ASP A 605 -12.39 24.12 7.02
CA ASP A 605 -13.21 25.01 6.20
C ASP A 605 -12.44 25.68 5.02
N TRP A 606 -11.90 24.83 4.14
CA TRP A 606 -11.01 25.15 2.99
C TRP A 606 -11.57 26.05 1.85
N GLY A 607 -11.91 27.33 2.05
CA GLY A 607 -12.47 28.20 0.99
C GLY A 607 -13.69 29.12 1.29
N SER A 608 -14.28 29.70 0.22
CA SER A 608 -15.15 30.90 0.25
C SER A 608 -16.40 30.92 -0.68
N GLY A 609 -16.77 29.77 -1.27
CA GLY A 609 -17.96 29.58 -2.14
C GLY A 609 -19.32 29.43 -1.42
N PRO A 610 -20.38 28.89 -2.08
CA PRO A 610 -21.72 28.76 -1.48
C PRO A 610 -22.10 27.39 -0.86
N GLU A 611 -21.61 26.21 -1.29
CA GLU A 611 -21.61 24.90 -0.57
C GLU A 611 -20.40 24.05 -1.10
N MET A 612 -19.44 23.48 -0.36
CA MET A 612 -19.51 22.42 0.67
C MET A 612 -19.29 22.93 2.12
N TYR A 613 -20.07 22.34 3.04
CA TYR A 613 -20.51 22.81 4.36
C TYR A 613 -20.33 24.32 4.66
N ASN A 614 -21.44 25.06 4.53
CA ASN A 614 -21.58 26.53 4.60
C ASN A 614 -20.95 27.33 3.44
N GLY A 615 -20.52 26.65 2.38
CA GLY A 615 -19.87 27.29 1.23
C GLY A 615 -18.39 27.49 1.40
N LYS A 616 -17.84 27.03 2.51
CA LYS A 616 -16.48 27.34 2.85
C LYS A 616 -15.45 26.37 2.30
N SER A 617 -15.74 25.37 1.45
CA SER A 617 -14.68 24.39 1.12
C SER A 617 -14.57 23.92 -0.33
N THR A 618 -13.32 23.77 -0.79
CA THR A 618 -12.91 23.26 -2.11
C THR A 618 -11.73 22.28 -1.98
N TYR A 619 -11.56 21.41 -2.97
CA TYR A 619 -10.43 20.46 -3.00
C TYR A 619 -9.11 21.19 -3.30
N GLU A 620 -9.17 22.24 -4.11
CA GLU A 620 -8.03 23.08 -4.46
C GLU A 620 -7.41 23.74 -3.23
N GLU A 621 -8.21 24.39 -2.37
CA GLU A 621 -7.69 25.01 -1.15
C GLU A 621 -7.16 23.98 -0.14
N CYS A 622 -7.75 22.77 -0.07
CA CYS A 622 -7.20 21.70 0.75
C CYS A 622 -5.85 21.22 0.21
N LEU A 623 -5.72 21.06 -1.12
CA LEU A 623 -4.46 20.70 -1.76
C LEU A 623 -3.39 21.78 -1.55
N ARG A 624 -3.77 23.06 -1.51
CA ARG A 624 -2.87 24.16 -1.16
C ARG A 624 -2.36 24.09 0.28
N GLU A 625 -3.21 23.76 1.25
CA GLU A 625 -2.73 23.52 2.63
C GLU A 625 -1.79 22.30 2.69
N VAL A 626 -2.07 21.25 1.90
CA VAL A 626 -1.13 20.11 1.73
C VAL A 626 0.21 20.58 1.19
N ASN A 627 0.23 21.37 0.11
CA ASN A 627 1.46 21.92 -0.46
C ASN A 627 2.20 22.82 0.52
N LEU A 628 1.50 23.49 1.44
CA LEU A 628 2.09 24.34 2.46
C LEU A 628 3.00 23.55 3.41
N GLY A 629 2.54 22.38 3.87
CA GLY A 629 3.18 21.58 4.92
C GLY A 629 3.98 20.35 4.46
N VAL A 630 3.74 19.78 3.28
CA VAL A 630 4.39 18.52 2.85
C VAL A 630 5.71 18.79 2.13
N ARG A 631 6.70 19.27 2.90
CA ARG A 631 7.99 19.78 2.37
C ARG A 631 9.07 18.73 2.20
N THR A 632 9.17 17.73 3.07
CA THR A 632 10.25 16.72 3.06
C THR A 632 10.42 15.95 1.75
N ILE A 633 9.35 15.83 0.95
CA ILE A 633 9.31 15.10 -0.31
C ILE A 633 9.05 16.02 -1.52
N GLY A 634 8.98 17.35 -1.32
CA GLY A 634 8.63 18.30 -2.37
C GLY A 634 7.25 18.00 -2.96
N TYR A 635 6.20 18.00 -2.13
CA TYR A 635 4.83 17.83 -2.60
C TYR A 635 4.20 19.20 -2.90
N CYS A 636 4.81 19.94 -3.82
CA CYS A 636 4.38 21.29 -4.23
C CYS A 636 3.70 21.22 -5.62
N GLN A 637 2.59 20.50 -5.71
CA GLN A 637 1.80 20.40 -6.95
C GLN A 637 0.61 21.36 -6.88
N ASP A 638 0.76 22.53 -7.48
CA ASP A 638 -0.29 23.53 -7.61
C ASP A 638 -1.55 22.98 -8.34
N PRO A 639 -2.77 23.17 -7.79
CA PRO A 639 -3.99 22.66 -8.40
C PRO A 639 -4.21 23.14 -9.84
N GLU A 640 -3.99 24.43 -10.12
CA GLU A 640 -4.17 24.99 -11.45
C GLU A 640 -3.16 24.43 -12.46
N ARG A 641 -1.92 24.17 -12.04
CA ARG A 641 -0.92 23.52 -12.89
C ARG A 641 -1.31 22.08 -13.21
N LEU A 642 -1.84 21.32 -12.24
CA LEU A 642 -2.37 19.97 -12.50
C LEU A 642 -3.57 19.98 -13.46
N GLN A 643 -4.46 20.96 -13.32
CA GLN A 643 -5.59 21.14 -14.24
C GLN A 643 -5.12 21.53 -15.65
N GLN A 644 -4.08 22.35 -15.78
CA GLN A 644 -3.44 22.64 -17.07
C GLN A 644 -2.87 21.38 -17.72
N HIS A 645 -2.31 20.45 -16.94
CA HIS A 645 -1.86 19.18 -17.51
C HIS A 645 -3.02 18.40 -18.14
N LEU A 646 -4.24 18.44 -17.56
CA LEU A 646 -5.42 17.85 -18.21
C LEU A 646 -5.81 18.57 -19.51
N GLU A 647 -5.74 19.90 -19.55
CA GLU A 647 -6.06 20.69 -20.75
C GLU A 647 -5.09 20.37 -21.91
N TYR A 648 -3.80 20.21 -21.59
CA TYR A 648 -2.71 19.97 -22.54
C TYR A 648 -2.22 18.52 -22.54
N ASP A 649 -3.08 17.56 -22.21
CA ASP A 649 -2.75 16.13 -22.15
C ASP A 649 -2.07 15.59 -23.42
N TYR A 650 -2.52 16.05 -24.59
CA TYR A 650 -1.96 15.72 -25.89
C TYR A 650 -0.48 16.13 -26.08
N ALA A 651 0.05 17.02 -25.22
CA ALA A 651 1.44 17.46 -25.26
C ALA A 651 2.41 16.45 -24.63
N PHE A 652 1.92 15.55 -23.78
CA PHE A 652 2.74 14.63 -23.02
C PHE A 652 3.03 13.35 -23.80
N SER A 653 4.30 12.98 -23.84
CA SER A 653 4.76 11.78 -24.53
C SER A 653 4.36 10.50 -23.80
N SER A 654 3.81 9.53 -24.53
CA SER A 654 3.60 8.18 -24.01
C SER A 654 4.88 7.34 -23.92
N GLU A 655 6.03 7.88 -24.36
CA GLU A 655 7.33 7.22 -24.23
C GLU A 655 7.99 7.54 -22.89
N ASN A 656 8.02 8.81 -22.49
CA ASN A 656 8.80 9.27 -21.32
C ASN A 656 8.02 10.21 -20.38
N LEU A 657 6.72 10.42 -20.63
CA LEU A 657 5.84 11.30 -19.88
C LEU A 657 6.21 12.79 -19.92
N GLN A 658 7.21 13.23 -20.68
CA GLN A 658 7.59 14.63 -20.76
C GLN A 658 6.79 15.37 -21.84
N ALA A 659 6.42 16.62 -21.58
CA ALA A 659 5.75 17.48 -22.54
C ALA A 659 6.73 18.15 -23.51
N ASP A 660 6.78 17.65 -24.74
CA ASP A 660 7.58 18.22 -25.84
C ASP A 660 6.71 19.06 -26.78
N SER A 661 6.18 20.17 -26.26
CA SER A 661 5.34 21.11 -27.01
C SER A 661 5.70 22.55 -26.69
N PRO A 662 6.74 23.11 -27.37
CA PRO A 662 7.17 24.49 -27.16
C PRO A 662 6.02 25.49 -27.29
N GLY A 663 5.91 26.40 -26.32
CA GLY A 663 4.87 27.44 -26.28
C GLY A 663 3.57 27.05 -25.57
N THR A 664 3.45 25.82 -25.08
CA THR A 664 2.43 25.43 -24.10
C THR A 664 2.91 25.75 -22.68
N PRO A 665 2.00 25.99 -21.71
CA PRO A 665 2.39 26.27 -20.33
C PRO A 665 3.02 25.06 -19.62
N VAL A 666 2.81 23.85 -20.16
CA VAL A 666 3.31 22.58 -19.60
C VAL A 666 4.64 22.12 -20.21
N HIS A 667 5.23 22.90 -21.12
CA HIS A 667 6.44 22.48 -21.82
C HIS A 667 7.60 22.17 -20.86
N GLY A 668 8.17 20.98 -20.98
CA GLY A 668 9.27 20.50 -20.13
C GLY A 668 8.83 19.71 -18.90
N ASP A 669 7.57 19.86 -18.48
CA ASP A 669 7.01 19.15 -17.34
C ASP A 669 6.82 17.67 -17.64
N TYR A 670 6.93 16.85 -16.59
CA TYR A 670 6.50 15.47 -16.64
C TYR A 670 5.01 15.36 -16.26
N TRP A 671 4.32 14.41 -16.87
CA TRP A 671 2.89 14.18 -16.67
C TRP A 671 2.56 14.15 -15.18
N MET A 672 1.68 15.08 -14.79
CA MET A 672 1.18 15.22 -13.43
C MET A 672 2.28 15.31 -12.33
N LEU A 673 3.42 15.94 -12.65
CA LEU A 673 4.46 16.41 -11.73
C LEU A 673 4.87 15.39 -10.64
N PRO A 674 5.48 14.25 -11.02
CA PRO A 674 5.88 13.23 -10.07
C PRO A 674 6.79 13.82 -8.98
N TRP A 675 6.43 13.62 -7.71
CA TRP A 675 7.22 14.19 -6.61
C TRP A 675 8.55 13.43 -6.46
N PRO A 676 9.69 14.08 -6.17
CA PRO A 676 9.77 15.48 -5.76
C PRO A 676 9.47 16.52 -6.85
N CYS A 677 8.70 17.52 -6.46
CA CYS A 677 8.44 18.75 -7.19
C CYS A 677 8.66 19.91 -6.21
N TRP A 678 9.78 20.62 -6.34
CA TRP A 678 10.18 21.61 -5.34
C TRP A 678 9.31 22.87 -5.32
N GLY A 679 8.53 23.10 -6.38
CA GLY A 679 7.59 24.20 -6.52
C GLY A 679 7.62 24.81 -7.92
N GLU A 680 7.44 26.13 -7.96
CA GLU A 680 7.37 26.92 -9.19
C GLU A 680 8.54 26.63 -10.15
N GLY A 681 8.21 26.23 -11.37
CA GLY A 681 9.18 26.00 -12.45
C GLY A 681 9.92 24.65 -12.41
N HIS A 682 9.78 23.84 -11.37
CA HIS A 682 10.37 22.50 -11.34
C HIS A 682 9.48 21.49 -12.10
N PRO A 683 10.02 20.64 -13.01
CA PRO A 683 9.21 19.80 -13.91
C PRO A 683 8.66 18.52 -13.26
N GLY A 684 9.05 18.24 -12.01
CA GLY A 684 8.86 16.96 -11.34
C GLY A 684 10.02 15.99 -11.62
N THR A 685 10.17 14.98 -10.76
CA THR A 685 11.25 13.99 -10.81
C THR A 685 10.70 12.62 -11.24
N PRO A 686 10.80 12.25 -12.53
CA PRO A 686 10.23 11.00 -13.04
C PRO A 686 11.00 9.77 -12.55
N ILE A 687 12.33 9.87 -12.42
CA ILE A 687 13.22 8.83 -11.91
C ILE A 687 13.97 9.41 -10.73
N ILE A 688 13.67 8.94 -9.52
CA ILE A 688 14.41 9.37 -8.33
C ILE A 688 15.78 8.71 -8.30
N TRP A 689 16.72 9.40 -7.65
CA TRP A 689 18.13 9.01 -7.50
C TRP A 689 18.98 9.09 -8.77
N ASN A 690 18.37 9.49 -9.90
CA ASN A 690 19.08 9.70 -11.16
C ASN A 690 19.91 10.99 -11.14
N ASP A 691 21.22 10.79 -11.10
CA ASP A 691 22.26 11.81 -11.06
C ASP A 691 22.83 12.16 -12.44
N ASP A 692 22.38 11.50 -13.52
CA ASP A 692 22.65 11.91 -14.91
C ASP A 692 21.86 13.15 -15.31
N LYS A 693 20.91 13.58 -14.47
CA LYS A 693 20.11 14.80 -14.68
C LYS A 693 20.48 15.88 -13.68
N ASP A 694 20.44 17.10 -14.16
CA ASP A 694 20.52 18.29 -13.31
C ASP A 694 19.33 18.34 -12.33
N PRO A 695 19.55 18.62 -11.03
CA PRO A 695 18.48 18.76 -10.04
C PRO A 695 17.36 19.73 -10.43
N ARG A 696 17.67 20.79 -11.20
CA ARG A 696 16.67 21.75 -11.71
C ARG A 696 15.72 21.14 -12.73
N ASN A 697 16.17 20.08 -13.41
CA ASN A 697 15.43 19.36 -14.44
C ASN A 697 14.88 18.02 -13.92
N GLY A 698 14.74 17.89 -12.60
CA GLY A 698 14.22 16.69 -11.94
C GLY A 698 15.27 15.63 -11.61
N GLY A 699 16.57 15.94 -11.67
CA GLY A 699 17.63 15.07 -11.17
C GLY A 699 17.66 14.96 -9.64
N GLN A 700 18.20 13.86 -9.12
CA GLN A 700 18.30 13.64 -7.68
C GLN A 700 19.41 12.65 -7.33
N ASP A 701 19.85 12.66 -6.07
CA ASP A 701 20.77 11.65 -5.52
C ASP A 701 20.17 11.01 -4.26
N PHE A 702 20.73 9.90 -3.77
CA PHE A 702 20.27 9.27 -2.53
C PHE A 702 20.25 10.29 -1.39
N ARG A 703 19.29 10.16 -0.48
CA ARG A 703 19.03 11.18 0.52
C ARG A 703 20.07 11.13 1.65
N ALA A 704 20.62 12.29 2.04
CA ALA A 704 21.45 12.44 3.23
C ALA A 704 20.59 12.44 4.52
N ARG A 705 19.83 11.36 4.76
CA ARG A 705 18.79 11.29 5.80
C ARG A 705 19.33 10.95 7.19
N TRP A 706 20.41 10.21 7.28
CA TRP A 706 20.88 9.62 8.54
C TRP A 706 22.11 10.32 9.11
N GLY A 707 22.22 11.62 8.85
CA GLY A 707 23.41 12.40 9.17
C GLY A 707 24.53 12.21 8.15
N VAL A 708 25.69 12.78 8.47
CA VAL A 708 26.87 12.79 7.61
C VAL A 708 27.84 11.64 7.90
N GLN A 709 27.63 10.93 9.01
CA GLN A 709 28.49 9.83 9.45
C GLN A 709 27.66 8.77 10.17
N ALA A 710 28.02 7.49 9.99
CA ALA A 710 27.44 6.37 10.73
C ALA A 710 28.08 6.25 12.14
N PRO A 711 27.40 5.63 13.13
CA PRO A 711 27.95 5.48 14.48
C PRO A 711 29.28 4.73 14.49
N THR A 712 30.24 5.21 15.28
CA THR A 712 31.51 4.52 15.57
C THR A 712 31.29 3.31 16.49
N PRO A 713 32.27 2.38 16.61
CA PRO A 713 32.19 1.28 17.58
C PRO A 713 31.94 1.75 19.03
N GLU A 714 32.58 2.85 19.45
CA GLU A 714 32.42 3.41 20.81
C GLU A 714 31.03 4.00 21.04
N GLU A 715 30.47 4.69 20.05
CA GLU A 715 29.10 5.20 20.12
C GLU A 715 28.09 4.05 20.10
N TRP A 716 28.33 3.03 19.29
CA TRP A 716 27.48 1.85 19.23
C TRP A 716 27.39 1.10 20.56
N GLU A 717 28.52 0.91 21.26
CA GLU A 717 28.55 0.29 22.60
C GLU A 717 27.69 1.06 23.63
N GLN A 718 27.45 2.36 23.41
CA GLN A 718 26.57 3.18 24.24
C GLN A 718 25.10 3.08 23.82
N MET A 719 24.83 2.76 22.55
CA MET A 719 23.49 2.72 21.96
C MET A 719 22.86 1.32 21.96
N SER A 720 23.68 0.26 21.96
CA SER A 720 23.23 -1.12 21.78
C SER A 720 24.09 -2.13 22.52
N ASP A 721 23.46 -3.21 22.97
CA ASP A 721 24.12 -4.41 23.50
C ASP A 721 24.47 -5.44 22.41
N LYS A 722 24.09 -5.18 21.15
CA LYS A 722 24.40 -6.04 20.01
C LYS A 722 25.84 -5.85 19.51
N PRO A 723 26.42 -6.86 18.83
CA PRO A 723 27.67 -6.67 18.09
C PRO A 723 27.59 -5.50 17.13
N TYR A 724 28.71 -4.79 16.96
CA TYR A 724 28.79 -3.66 16.03
C TYR A 724 28.57 -4.15 14.58
N PRO A 725 27.56 -3.62 13.86
CA PRO A 725 27.12 -4.19 12.58
C PRO A 725 27.93 -3.72 11.36
N MET A 726 28.95 -2.87 11.56
CA MET A 726 29.77 -2.29 10.49
C MET A 726 31.27 -2.53 10.72
N GLN A 727 31.60 -3.66 11.35
CA GLN A 727 32.97 -3.96 11.77
C GLN A 727 33.92 -4.07 10.59
N ALA A 728 33.50 -4.70 9.49
CA ALA A 728 34.35 -4.88 8.31
C ALA A 728 34.65 -3.55 7.62
N THR A 729 33.64 -2.69 7.51
CA THR A 729 33.79 -1.33 6.97
C THR A 729 34.77 -0.52 7.82
N TYR A 730 34.63 -0.56 9.15
CA TYR A 730 35.53 0.14 10.06
C TYR A 730 36.96 -0.43 10.02
N ASP A 731 37.13 -1.75 9.91
CA ASP A 731 38.45 -2.39 9.83
C ASP A 731 39.20 -2.01 8.53
N GLN A 732 38.48 -1.73 7.45
CA GLN A 732 39.07 -1.33 6.17
C GLN A 732 39.58 0.12 6.16
N GLY A 733 38.87 1.07 6.76
CA GLY A 733 39.17 2.50 6.62
C GLY A 733 39.01 3.36 7.89
N GLY A 734 38.75 2.78 9.05
CA GLY A 734 38.53 3.50 10.30
C GLY A 734 37.28 4.39 10.23
N GLU A 735 37.33 5.53 10.92
CA GLU A 735 36.21 6.48 10.98
C GLU A 735 35.86 7.12 9.61
N GLU A 736 36.84 7.29 8.72
CA GLU A 736 36.62 7.87 7.38
C GLU A 736 35.68 7.00 6.53
N ALA A 737 35.76 5.67 6.67
CA ALA A 737 34.87 4.72 5.97
C ALA A 737 33.41 4.76 6.46
N LEU A 738 33.12 5.48 7.56
CA LEU A 738 31.76 5.67 8.08
C LEU A 738 31.06 6.90 7.49
N ASN A 739 31.69 7.62 6.55
CA ASN A 739 31.07 8.74 5.84
C ASN A 739 29.78 8.30 5.13
N MET A 740 28.72 9.09 5.32
CA MET A 740 27.40 8.85 4.72
C MET A 740 27.12 9.73 3.50
N LEU A 741 28.03 10.63 3.14
CA LEU A 741 27.90 11.50 1.97
C LEU A 741 28.61 10.90 0.76
N ARG A 742 28.05 11.16 -0.43
CA ARG A 742 28.59 10.65 -1.69
C ARG A 742 29.99 11.20 -1.97
N ASP A 743 30.83 10.42 -2.64
CA ASP A 743 32.12 10.91 -3.14
C ASP A 743 31.96 11.96 -4.26
N PRO A 744 32.92 12.88 -4.41
CA PRO A 744 32.86 13.88 -5.47
C PRO A 744 32.91 13.26 -6.88
N PHE A 745 32.10 13.79 -7.79
CA PHE A 745 32.06 13.34 -9.19
C PHE A 745 31.87 14.53 -10.14
N THR A 746 32.18 14.36 -11.43
CA THR A 746 31.89 15.37 -12.45
C THR A 746 30.78 14.88 -13.38
N PRO A 747 29.66 15.60 -13.53
CA PRO A 747 28.58 15.18 -14.41
C PRO A 747 28.99 15.33 -15.88
N ASP A 748 28.93 14.24 -16.65
CA ASP A 748 29.35 14.24 -18.05
C ASP A 748 28.28 14.77 -19.02
N ASN A 749 27.00 14.62 -18.69
CA ASN A 749 25.88 14.77 -19.63
C ASN A 749 24.76 15.70 -19.16
N TRP A 750 25.01 16.55 -18.16
CA TRP A 750 23.99 17.52 -17.76
C TRP A 750 23.72 18.52 -18.88
N GLU A 751 22.45 18.76 -19.18
CA GLU A 751 22.01 19.73 -20.19
C GLU A 751 22.28 21.20 -19.78
N SER A 752 22.77 21.42 -18.56
CA SER A 752 23.13 22.73 -18.02
C SER A 752 24.54 23.18 -18.43
N ASP A 753 24.85 24.47 -18.20
CA ASP A 753 26.19 25.02 -18.40
C ASP A 753 27.18 24.64 -17.27
N TRP A 754 26.76 23.85 -16.27
CA TRP A 754 27.62 23.40 -15.18
C TRP A 754 28.63 22.35 -15.65
N SER A 755 29.92 22.59 -15.41
CA SER A 755 31.01 21.67 -15.75
C SER A 755 31.99 21.45 -14.59
N GLY A 756 31.57 21.78 -13.36
CA GLY A 756 32.38 21.65 -12.16
C GLY A 756 32.19 20.30 -11.47
N GLU A 757 33.08 20.00 -10.52
CA GLU A 757 32.94 18.84 -9.64
C GLU A 757 31.78 19.06 -8.65
N ILE A 758 30.94 18.05 -8.50
CA ILE A 758 29.82 17.98 -7.55
C ILE A 758 30.30 17.21 -6.32
N ASN A 759 30.07 17.77 -5.14
CA ASN A 759 30.48 17.22 -3.85
C ASN A 759 29.28 16.66 -3.07
N GLY A 760 29.52 15.63 -2.25
CA GLY A 760 28.55 15.16 -1.27
C GLY A 760 28.25 16.23 -0.21
N VAL A 761 26.98 16.51 0.04
CA VAL A 761 26.52 17.53 0.99
C VAL A 761 25.38 17.02 1.85
N PRO A 762 25.23 17.52 3.10
CA PRO A 762 24.08 17.18 3.93
C PRO A 762 22.79 17.78 3.36
N GLN A 763 21.67 17.52 4.02
CA GLN A 763 20.41 18.21 3.73
C GLN A 763 20.55 19.72 3.95
N TYR A 764 19.90 20.50 3.09
CA TYR A 764 19.90 21.95 3.21
C TYR A 764 19.15 22.36 4.51
N PRO A 765 19.72 23.22 5.37
CA PRO A 765 19.11 23.57 6.64
C PRO A 765 17.73 24.20 6.44
N GLY A 766 16.73 23.69 7.18
CA GLY A 766 15.35 24.17 7.10
C GLY A 766 14.54 23.66 5.90
N PHE A 767 15.11 22.92 4.94
CA PHE A 767 14.38 22.50 3.72
C PHE A 767 13.09 21.71 4.00
N ALA A 768 13.02 21.03 5.14
CA ALA A 768 11.88 20.24 5.56
C ALA A 768 10.87 21.02 6.42
N THR A 769 11.17 22.21 6.88
CA THR A 769 10.34 22.90 7.89
C THR A 769 10.08 24.37 7.56
N THR A 770 10.75 24.93 6.56
CA THR A 770 10.52 26.30 6.11
C THR A 770 9.25 26.36 5.25
N MET A 771 8.31 27.23 5.62
CA MET A 771 7.16 27.62 4.79
C MET A 771 7.53 28.79 3.87
N PRO A 772 6.85 28.98 2.74
CA PRO A 772 7.02 30.15 1.89
C PRO A 772 6.59 31.42 2.63
N ASP A 773 7.26 32.53 2.34
CA ASP A 773 6.96 33.84 2.91
C ASP A 773 5.52 34.27 2.61
N ASP A 774 5.08 34.06 1.35
CA ASP A 774 3.70 34.23 0.94
C ASP A 774 2.96 32.89 1.04
N LYS A 775 2.30 32.67 2.17
CA LYS A 775 1.51 31.46 2.45
C LYS A 775 0.29 31.31 1.55
N THR A 776 -0.13 32.37 0.86
CA THR A 776 -1.21 32.28 -0.15
C THR A 776 -0.73 31.67 -1.46
N ASN A 777 0.59 31.53 -1.64
CA ASN A 777 1.22 30.84 -2.76
C ASN A 777 2.12 29.68 -2.25
N PRO A 778 1.56 28.50 -1.90
CA PRO A 778 2.32 27.38 -1.36
C PRO A 778 3.36 26.77 -2.32
N ASP A 779 3.19 26.99 -3.63
CA ASP A 779 4.09 26.53 -4.70
C ASP A 779 5.38 27.37 -4.81
N ALA A 780 5.43 28.55 -4.17
CA ALA A 780 6.62 29.38 -4.17
C ALA A 780 7.83 28.64 -3.59
N LEU A 781 8.99 28.81 -4.23
CA LEU A 781 10.25 28.27 -3.72
C LEU A 781 10.59 28.91 -2.37
N THR A 782 10.87 28.07 -1.37
CA THR A 782 11.39 28.52 -0.08
C THR A 782 12.89 28.80 -0.18
N LEU A 783 13.44 29.59 0.75
CA LEU A 783 14.87 29.94 0.74
C LEU A 783 15.79 28.71 0.61
N PRO A 784 15.59 27.60 1.35
CA PRO A 784 16.44 26.41 1.18
C PRO A 784 16.32 25.76 -0.20
N TYR A 785 15.16 25.81 -0.85
CA TYR A 785 14.97 25.26 -2.20
C TYR A 785 15.60 26.16 -3.26
N GLU A 786 15.42 27.48 -3.14
CA GLU A 786 16.05 28.45 -4.04
C GLU A 786 17.57 28.30 -4.00
N TYR A 787 18.16 28.24 -2.81
CA TYR A 787 19.62 28.15 -2.65
C TYR A 787 20.16 26.80 -3.11
N ALA A 788 19.43 25.70 -2.88
CA ALA A 788 19.85 24.39 -3.37
C ALA A 788 19.91 24.33 -4.91
N LEU A 789 18.95 24.94 -5.60
CA LEU A 789 18.87 24.87 -7.06
C LEU A 789 19.79 25.87 -7.78
N ARG A 790 20.52 26.74 -7.06
CA ARG A 790 21.42 27.75 -7.63
C ARG A 790 22.86 27.27 -7.68
N GLU A 791 23.55 27.60 -8.77
CA GLU A 791 24.96 27.21 -8.98
C GLU A 791 25.96 28.05 -8.17
N ASP A 792 25.54 29.21 -7.65
CA ASP A 792 26.42 30.20 -6.99
C ASP A 792 26.31 30.22 -5.47
N THR A 793 25.50 29.32 -4.89
CA THR A 793 25.24 29.18 -3.45
C THR A 793 25.61 27.78 -2.97
N SER A 794 25.86 27.65 -1.67
CA SER A 794 26.18 26.39 -0.98
C SER A 794 25.20 26.10 0.17
N VAL A 795 25.32 24.91 0.77
CA VAL A 795 24.62 24.58 2.03
C VAL A 795 25.01 25.55 3.14
N TYR A 796 26.28 25.97 3.19
CA TYR A 796 26.76 26.98 4.13
C TYR A 796 26.09 28.34 3.91
N ASP A 797 26.03 28.82 2.66
CA ASP A 797 25.33 30.07 2.32
C ASP A 797 23.86 30.02 2.77
N THR A 798 23.23 28.85 2.69
CA THR A 798 21.84 28.63 3.17
C THR A 798 21.75 28.73 4.69
N ALA A 799 22.67 28.13 5.44
CA ALA A 799 22.70 28.20 6.90
C ALA A 799 22.82 29.65 7.39
N VAL A 800 23.75 30.41 6.80
CA VAL A 800 23.96 31.83 7.10
C VAL A 800 22.69 32.63 6.80
N ALA A 801 22.11 32.46 5.62
CA ALA A 801 20.92 33.18 5.22
C ALA A 801 19.70 32.85 6.09
N MET A 802 19.53 31.58 6.48
CA MET A 802 18.48 31.14 7.40
C MET A 802 18.63 31.79 8.79
N ASN A 803 19.84 31.90 9.32
CA ASN A 803 20.11 32.59 10.59
C ASN A 803 19.87 34.10 10.48
N GLU A 804 20.32 34.74 9.40
CA GLU A 804 20.16 36.19 9.21
C GLU A 804 18.70 36.62 9.00
N GLN A 805 17.91 35.81 8.30
CA GLN A 805 16.54 36.15 7.91
C GLN A 805 15.48 35.64 8.90
N TYR A 806 15.67 34.44 9.46
CA TYR A 806 14.66 33.75 10.28
C TYR A 806 15.12 33.46 11.71
N ASP A 807 16.34 33.85 12.11
CA ASP A 807 16.92 33.53 13.43
C ASP A 807 16.87 32.01 13.73
N ALA A 808 17.13 31.20 12.71
CA ALA A 808 16.87 29.75 12.74
C ALA A 808 17.84 28.93 13.62
N GLY A 809 18.94 29.54 14.11
CA GLY A 809 19.85 28.93 15.07
C GLY A 809 20.69 27.76 14.53
N PHE A 810 20.93 27.69 13.22
CA PHE A 810 21.77 26.66 12.62
C PHE A 810 23.26 26.90 12.94
N ASP A 811 24.01 25.82 13.15
CA ASP A 811 25.46 25.86 13.43
C ASP A 811 26.26 26.17 12.16
N GLU A 812 26.59 27.44 11.95
CA GLU A 812 27.39 27.90 10.81
C GLU A 812 28.78 27.25 10.74
N GLU A 813 29.40 26.93 11.88
CA GLU A 813 30.73 26.31 11.91
C GLU A 813 30.67 24.89 11.37
N PHE A 814 29.62 24.13 11.73
CA PHE A 814 29.35 22.82 11.14
C PHE A 814 29.19 22.89 9.63
N TYR A 815 28.43 23.85 9.10
CA TYR A 815 28.17 23.95 7.67
C TYR A 815 29.34 24.51 6.85
N GLN A 816 30.27 25.23 7.47
CA GLN A 816 31.42 25.84 6.77
C GLN A 816 32.28 24.82 6.00
N GLN A 817 32.32 23.57 6.46
CA GLN A 817 33.04 22.49 5.76
C GLN A 817 32.34 22.02 4.47
N TYR A 818 31.09 22.43 4.25
CA TYR A 818 30.27 22.12 3.07
C TYR A 818 30.01 23.36 2.19
N ASP A 819 30.92 24.35 2.21
CA ASP A 819 30.85 25.54 1.37
C ASP A 819 31.25 25.26 -0.10
N TYR A 820 30.49 24.37 -0.73
CA TYR A 820 30.61 24.00 -2.14
C TYR A 820 29.49 24.67 -2.92
N LYS A 821 29.83 25.60 -3.82
CA LYS A 821 28.85 26.23 -4.71
C LYS A 821 28.55 25.30 -5.86
N GLN A 822 27.33 24.78 -5.95
CA GLN A 822 26.91 23.78 -6.92
C GLN A 822 25.37 23.66 -6.92
N PRO A 823 24.74 23.19 -8.02
CA PRO A 823 23.34 22.85 -7.98
C PRO A 823 23.11 21.50 -7.26
N ASP A 824 22.15 21.48 -6.34
CA ASP A 824 21.83 20.36 -5.47
C ASP A 824 20.33 20.08 -5.42
N ALA A 825 19.99 18.83 -5.10
CA ALA A 825 18.68 18.54 -4.55
C ALA A 825 18.62 19.04 -3.09
N PRO A 826 17.54 19.70 -2.64
CA PRO A 826 17.42 20.18 -1.25
C PRO A 826 17.62 19.07 -0.19
N THR A 827 17.39 17.83 -0.59
CA THR A 827 17.55 16.60 0.21
C THR A 827 19.01 16.21 0.49
N GLY A 828 19.98 16.96 -0.03
CA GLY A 828 21.41 16.63 0.04
C GLY A 828 21.79 15.46 -0.87
N ARG A 829 23.06 15.02 -0.74
CA ARG A 829 23.67 13.93 -1.53
C ARG A 829 24.32 12.91 -0.60
N GLY A 830 23.53 11.92 -0.21
CA GLY A 830 23.92 10.82 0.67
C GLY A 830 24.31 9.56 -0.09
N ARG A 831 24.71 8.55 0.67
CA ARG A 831 24.90 7.16 0.22
C ARG A 831 23.70 6.30 0.62
N ALA A 832 23.36 5.34 -0.23
CA ALA A 832 22.49 4.24 0.16
C ALA A 832 23.13 3.40 1.28
N ARG A 833 22.30 2.74 2.10
CA ARG A 833 22.76 1.95 3.25
C ARG A 833 22.73 0.46 2.95
N GLY A 834 23.91 -0.15 2.82
CA GLY A 834 24.07 -1.60 2.88
C GLY A 834 23.67 -2.13 4.26
N VAL A 835 24.13 -1.46 5.32
CA VAL A 835 23.80 -1.79 6.72
C VAL A 835 22.78 -0.80 7.30
N VAL A 836 21.64 -1.32 7.72
CA VAL A 836 20.60 -0.57 8.46
C VAL A 836 20.69 -0.90 9.94
N TRP A 837 21.61 -0.23 10.65
CA TRP A 837 21.91 -0.49 12.07
C TRP A 837 20.72 -0.31 13.04
N GLY A 838 19.61 0.30 12.60
CA GLY A 838 18.39 0.44 13.40
C GLY A 838 17.45 -0.78 13.36
N PHE A 839 17.65 -1.71 12.43
CA PHE A 839 16.79 -2.88 12.24
C PHE A 839 17.22 -4.06 13.12
N LEU A 840 16.32 -5.04 13.28
CA LEU A 840 16.67 -6.27 14.00
C LEU A 840 17.74 -7.07 13.25
N ASP A 841 17.50 -7.29 11.96
CA ASP A 841 18.46 -7.84 11.00
C ASP A 841 19.03 -6.66 10.18
N THR A 842 20.29 -6.33 10.44
CA THR A 842 20.95 -5.11 9.94
C THR A 842 21.35 -5.22 8.48
N THR A 843 21.50 -6.44 7.97
CA THR A 843 21.62 -6.86 6.57
C THR A 843 20.45 -7.80 6.23
N PRO A 844 20.15 -8.06 4.95
CA PRO A 844 19.12 -9.05 4.60
C PRO A 844 19.52 -10.45 5.08
N VAL A 845 18.68 -11.03 5.95
CA VAL A 845 18.86 -12.39 6.50
C VAL A 845 17.64 -13.25 6.16
N HIS A 846 17.85 -14.47 5.67
CA HIS A 846 16.76 -15.43 5.46
C HIS A 846 16.14 -15.86 6.80
N ARG A 847 14.81 -15.89 6.85
CA ARG A 847 14.02 -16.29 8.02
C ARG A 847 12.86 -17.13 7.50
N GLU A 848 12.70 -18.35 8.02
CA GLU A 848 11.60 -19.21 7.59
C GLU A 848 10.22 -18.59 7.94
N PRO A 849 9.19 -18.86 7.11
CA PRO A 849 7.80 -18.55 7.44
C PRO A 849 7.38 -19.08 8.82
N ILE A 850 6.33 -18.49 9.42
CA ILE A 850 5.80 -18.97 10.71
C ILE A 850 5.33 -20.43 10.62
N GLU A 851 4.80 -20.80 9.46
CA GLU A 851 4.44 -22.17 9.13
C GLU A 851 5.22 -22.61 7.90
N SER A 852 6.10 -23.60 8.08
CA SER A 852 6.97 -24.11 7.03
C SER A 852 6.79 -25.61 6.86
N PRO A 853 6.95 -26.16 5.64
CA PRO A 853 7.04 -27.60 5.44
C PRO A 853 8.38 -28.20 5.93
N ARG A 854 9.36 -27.37 6.32
CA ARG A 854 10.75 -27.78 6.63
C ARG A 854 11.12 -27.43 8.07
N SER A 855 10.89 -28.37 9.00
CA SER A 855 11.24 -28.19 10.41
C SER A 855 12.75 -28.00 10.64
N ASP A 856 13.57 -28.58 9.77
CA ASP A 856 15.02 -28.47 9.81
C ASP A 856 15.51 -27.07 9.42
N LEU A 857 14.87 -26.43 8.43
CA LEU A 857 15.17 -25.06 8.05
C LEU A 857 14.68 -24.06 9.11
N VAL A 858 13.56 -24.33 9.79
CA VAL A 858 13.09 -23.48 10.91
C VAL A 858 14.12 -23.42 12.04
N GLN A 859 14.85 -24.50 12.29
CA GLN A 859 15.91 -24.51 13.31
C GLN A 859 17.15 -23.73 12.87
N GLN A 860 17.47 -23.73 11.57
CA GLN A 860 18.63 -23.04 11.00
C GLN A 860 18.37 -21.55 10.82
N TRP A 861 17.17 -21.19 10.35
CA TRP A 861 16.73 -19.85 9.99
C TRP A 861 15.47 -19.46 10.75
N PRO A 862 15.51 -19.40 12.10
CA PRO A 862 14.33 -19.15 12.92
C PRO A 862 13.82 -17.72 12.71
N ALA A 863 12.50 -17.53 12.83
CA ALA A 863 11.89 -16.21 12.84
C ALA A 863 12.37 -15.37 14.04
N ASN A 864 12.32 -14.04 13.93
CA ASN A 864 12.87 -13.16 14.98
C ASN A 864 12.09 -13.25 16.31
N GLY A 865 12.80 -12.90 17.39
CA GLY A 865 12.28 -12.99 18.76
C GLY A 865 11.39 -11.84 19.22
N GLN A 866 11.43 -11.56 20.53
CA GLN A 866 10.57 -10.62 21.22
C GLN A 866 10.83 -9.16 20.85
N GLN A 867 9.75 -8.42 20.58
CA GLN A 867 9.71 -6.97 20.55
C GLN A 867 8.63 -6.47 21.51
N ARG A 868 8.94 -5.44 22.31
CA ARG A 868 8.02 -4.86 23.29
C ARG A 868 7.46 -3.54 22.77
N ASN A 869 6.19 -3.27 23.06
CA ASN A 869 5.46 -2.09 22.58
C ASN A 869 5.75 -1.77 21.10
N PHE A 870 5.57 -2.77 20.25
CA PHE A 870 5.66 -2.59 18.83
C PHE A 870 4.26 -2.22 18.31
N TYR A 871 4.02 -0.93 18.06
CA TYR A 871 2.69 -0.39 17.73
C TYR A 871 1.61 -0.80 18.75
N ARG A 872 1.85 -0.48 20.03
CA ARG A 872 0.94 -0.73 21.17
C ARG A 872 0.78 -2.18 21.61
N LEU A 873 1.45 -3.12 20.96
CA LEU A 873 1.35 -4.56 21.25
C LEU A 873 2.74 -5.20 21.28
N ASP A 874 2.88 -6.29 22.01
CA ASP A 874 4.09 -7.12 21.91
C ASP A 874 4.02 -8.01 20.66
N GLN A 875 5.19 -8.28 20.08
CA GLN A 875 5.36 -9.22 18.96
C GLN A 875 6.47 -10.22 19.28
N ASN A 876 6.28 -11.47 18.89
CA ASN A 876 7.28 -12.52 19.06
C ASN A 876 7.04 -13.63 18.03
N ASN A 877 7.72 -13.52 16.89
CA ASN A 877 7.53 -14.45 15.79
C ASN A 877 8.16 -15.81 16.09
N ALA A 878 9.29 -15.87 16.79
CA ALA A 878 9.94 -17.11 17.20
C ALA A 878 9.00 -18.02 18.02
N VAL A 879 8.35 -17.47 19.05
CA VAL A 879 7.39 -18.22 19.88
C VAL A 879 6.13 -18.60 19.09
N THR A 880 5.71 -17.74 18.16
CA THR A 880 4.55 -18.02 17.29
C THR A 880 4.87 -19.16 16.32
N GLN A 881 6.05 -19.15 15.71
CA GLN A 881 6.57 -20.19 14.82
C GLN A 881 6.75 -21.52 15.58
N GLU A 882 7.35 -21.50 16.77
CA GLU A 882 7.50 -22.70 17.62
C GLU A 882 6.15 -23.37 17.88
N LYS A 883 5.14 -22.60 18.30
CA LYS A 883 3.79 -23.13 18.57
C LYS A 883 3.11 -23.66 17.31
N ALA A 884 3.25 -22.97 16.18
CA ALA A 884 2.61 -23.37 14.93
C ALA A 884 3.26 -24.64 14.37
N MET A 885 4.59 -24.70 14.35
CA MET A 885 5.35 -25.88 13.91
C MET A 885 5.11 -27.09 14.80
N GLN A 886 5.05 -26.91 16.13
CA GLN A 886 4.72 -28.02 17.04
C GLN A 886 3.34 -28.63 16.70
N LYS A 887 2.33 -27.79 16.42
CA LYS A 887 1.00 -28.29 16.02
C LYS A 887 1.03 -29.03 14.69
N LEU A 888 1.79 -28.54 13.71
CA LEU A 888 1.93 -29.20 12.41
C LEU A 888 2.58 -30.58 12.57
N VAL A 889 3.67 -30.67 13.34
CA VAL A 889 4.38 -31.92 13.64
C VAL A 889 3.46 -32.90 14.40
N ASP A 890 2.76 -32.44 15.44
CA ASP A 890 1.79 -33.25 16.20
C ASP A 890 0.65 -33.78 15.32
N GLN A 891 0.29 -33.03 14.28
CA GLN A 891 -0.73 -33.41 13.29
C GLN A 891 -0.15 -34.17 12.09
N GLY A 892 1.13 -34.52 12.11
CA GLY A 892 1.74 -35.43 11.15
C GLY A 892 2.40 -34.79 9.94
N LEU A 893 2.90 -33.55 10.04
CA LEU A 893 3.68 -32.90 8.99
C LEU A 893 4.83 -33.78 8.47
N ASP A 894 5.58 -34.42 9.38
CA ASP A 894 6.76 -35.23 9.06
C ASP A 894 6.42 -36.69 8.64
N ASN A 895 5.13 -37.01 8.49
CA ASN A 895 4.74 -38.33 8.01
C ASN A 895 5.06 -38.47 6.52
N GLN A 896 5.49 -39.66 6.09
CA GLN A 896 5.82 -39.94 4.68
C GLN A 896 4.67 -39.67 3.68
N ASN A 897 3.42 -39.63 4.15
CA ASN A 897 2.22 -39.35 3.36
C ASN A 897 1.45 -38.15 3.93
N SER A 898 2.18 -37.13 4.38
CA SER A 898 1.59 -35.86 4.83
C SER A 898 0.67 -35.27 3.76
N ASP A 899 -0.50 -34.78 4.19
CA ASP A 899 -1.50 -34.13 3.37
C ASP A 899 -1.46 -32.59 3.47
N TRP A 900 -0.41 -32.07 4.12
CA TRP A 900 -0.15 -30.65 4.24
C TRP A 900 0.43 -30.09 2.94
N THR A 901 -0.02 -28.90 2.57
CA THR A 901 0.44 -28.15 1.40
C THR A 901 0.68 -26.70 1.79
N ILE A 902 1.62 -26.04 1.10
CA ILE A 902 1.83 -24.61 1.23
C ILE A 902 0.67 -23.89 0.54
N MET A 903 -0.14 -23.19 1.32
CA MET A 903 -1.08 -22.22 0.80
C MET A 903 -0.32 -20.95 0.41
N THR A 904 -0.60 -20.43 -0.80
CA THR A 904 -0.28 -19.06 -1.17
C THR A 904 -1.51 -18.27 -1.60
N THR A 905 -1.51 -16.96 -1.39
CA THR A 905 -2.64 -16.08 -1.71
C THR A 905 -2.27 -14.99 -2.69
N GLY A 906 -3.21 -14.60 -3.55
CA GLY A 906 -2.95 -13.55 -4.53
C GLY A 906 -4.20 -12.92 -5.14
N ARG A 907 -3.98 -12.10 -6.17
CA ARG A 907 -5.03 -11.40 -6.89
C ARG A 907 -5.47 -12.17 -8.13
N GLN A 908 -6.64 -11.80 -8.62
CA GLN A 908 -7.10 -12.03 -9.99
C GLN A 908 -7.51 -10.70 -10.64
N VAL A 909 -7.82 -10.72 -11.94
CA VAL A 909 -8.06 -9.51 -12.73
C VAL A 909 -9.37 -8.82 -12.31
N GLU A 910 -10.41 -9.60 -12.04
CA GLU A 910 -11.82 -9.18 -11.99
C GLU A 910 -12.20 -8.47 -10.68
N HIS A 911 -11.40 -8.64 -9.62
CA HIS A 911 -11.72 -8.14 -8.29
C HIS A 911 -10.57 -7.34 -7.68
N GLN A 912 -10.92 -6.38 -6.82
CA GLN A 912 -9.99 -5.49 -6.12
C GLN A 912 -10.21 -5.57 -4.61
N GLY A 913 -9.13 -5.49 -3.83
CA GLY A 913 -9.20 -5.50 -2.36
C GLY A 913 -9.95 -6.72 -1.81
N GLY A 914 -10.77 -6.52 -0.76
CA GLY A 914 -11.71 -7.52 -0.24
C GLY A 914 -13.02 -7.66 -1.04
N GLY A 915 -13.09 -7.03 -2.22
CA GLY A 915 -14.15 -7.17 -3.20
C GLY A 915 -15.48 -6.49 -2.90
N ALA A 916 -15.58 -5.63 -1.87
CA ALA A 916 -16.84 -4.96 -1.51
C ALA A 916 -17.49 -4.23 -2.71
N GLU A 917 -16.70 -3.43 -3.43
CA GLU A 917 -17.15 -2.77 -4.67
C GLU A 917 -17.21 -3.75 -5.84
N SER A 918 -16.12 -4.45 -6.17
CA SER A 918 -16.06 -5.25 -7.41
C SER A 918 -16.95 -6.49 -7.44
N ARG A 919 -17.41 -7.02 -6.30
CA ARG A 919 -18.42 -8.09 -6.23
C ARG A 919 -19.86 -7.56 -6.26
N SER A 920 -20.00 -6.24 -6.13
CA SER A 920 -21.28 -5.52 -6.23
C SER A 920 -21.52 -4.95 -7.62
N ILE A 921 -20.65 -5.25 -8.58
CA ILE A 921 -20.81 -4.94 -10.00
C ILE A 921 -21.15 -6.25 -10.73
N GLU A 922 -22.27 -6.25 -11.47
CA GLU A 922 -22.77 -7.43 -12.16
C GLU A 922 -21.73 -8.04 -13.12
N TYR A 923 -21.07 -7.21 -13.93
CA TYR A 923 -20.16 -7.69 -14.96
C TYR A 923 -18.91 -8.40 -14.43
N THR A 924 -18.29 -7.87 -13.37
CA THR A 924 -17.12 -8.49 -12.75
C THR A 924 -17.50 -9.72 -11.93
N ALA A 925 -18.66 -9.71 -11.29
CA ALA A 925 -19.21 -10.90 -10.62
C ALA A 925 -19.53 -12.01 -11.61
N ASP A 926 -20.10 -11.71 -12.78
CA ASP A 926 -20.38 -12.69 -13.85
C ASP A 926 -19.10 -13.31 -14.42
N LEU A 927 -18.01 -12.53 -14.52
CA LEU A 927 -16.72 -13.04 -15.02
C LEU A 927 -16.05 -14.02 -14.05
N GLN A 928 -16.12 -13.78 -12.73
CA GLN A 928 -15.54 -14.66 -11.73
C GLN A 928 -16.39 -14.70 -10.43
N PRO A 929 -17.48 -15.48 -10.41
CA PRO A 929 -18.48 -15.44 -9.34
C PRO A 929 -18.05 -16.14 -8.04
N HIS A 930 -17.34 -17.25 -8.13
CA HIS A 930 -17.06 -18.10 -6.97
C HIS A 930 -15.63 -17.95 -6.45
N MET A 931 -15.51 -18.01 -5.13
CA MET A 931 -14.24 -18.25 -4.44
C MET A 931 -13.74 -19.68 -4.75
N TYR A 932 -12.45 -19.83 -5.03
CA TYR A 932 -11.88 -21.12 -5.44
C TYR A 932 -10.50 -21.39 -4.83
N ALA A 933 -10.08 -22.65 -4.90
CA ALA A 933 -8.69 -23.06 -4.70
C ALA A 933 -8.15 -23.71 -5.98
N GLU A 934 -6.97 -23.25 -6.42
CA GLU A 934 -6.21 -23.92 -7.46
C GLU A 934 -5.46 -25.10 -6.87
N ILE A 935 -5.69 -26.30 -7.41
CA ILE A 935 -5.03 -27.53 -7.00
C ILE A 935 -4.46 -28.27 -8.21
N HIS A 936 -3.34 -28.97 -7.99
CA HIS A 936 -2.72 -29.78 -9.02
C HIS A 936 -3.58 -31.00 -9.40
N PRO A 937 -3.62 -31.45 -10.67
CA PRO A 937 -4.39 -32.62 -11.11
C PRO A 937 -4.15 -33.90 -10.29
N ASN A 938 -2.89 -34.17 -9.91
CA ASN A 938 -2.58 -35.35 -9.08
C ASN A 938 -3.20 -35.25 -7.68
N MET A 939 -3.32 -34.04 -7.12
CA MET A 939 -4.04 -33.83 -5.87
C MET A 939 -5.53 -34.07 -6.05
N ALA A 940 -6.12 -33.54 -7.12
CA ALA A 940 -7.53 -33.74 -7.45
C ALA A 940 -7.88 -35.24 -7.63
N ASP A 941 -7.03 -36.01 -8.32
CA ASP A 941 -7.16 -37.47 -8.48
C ASP A 941 -7.10 -38.21 -7.14
N ARG A 942 -6.14 -37.84 -6.26
CA ARG A 942 -6.03 -38.43 -4.91
C ARG A 942 -7.27 -38.16 -4.06
N LEU A 943 -7.86 -36.97 -4.20
CA LEU A 943 -9.03 -36.54 -3.44
C LEU A 943 -10.36 -37.01 -4.05
N GLY A 944 -10.36 -37.48 -5.30
CA GLY A 944 -11.59 -37.82 -6.04
C GLY A 944 -12.49 -36.59 -6.25
N VAL A 945 -11.87 -35.46 -6.62
CA VAL A 945 -12.49 -34.15 -6.83
C VAL A 945 -12.38 -33.78 -8.30
N ASP A 946 -13.46 -33.27 -8.88
CA ASP A 946 -13.48 -32.68 -10.22
C ASP A 946 -13.51 -31.14 -10.15
N GLY A 947 -13.19 -30.45 -11.24
CA GLY A 947 -13.39 -28.99 -11.31
C GLY A 947 -14.81 -28.59 -10.92
N GLY A 948 -14.97 -27.53 -10.12
CA GLY A 948 -16.28 -27.06 -9.64
C GLY A 948 -16.86 -27.77 -8.41
N ASP A 949 -16.27 -28.90 -7.97
CA ASP A 949 -16.61 -29.53 -6.70
C ASP A 949 -16.31 -28.61 -5.51
N MET A 950 -17.01 -28.80 -4.40
CA MET A 950 -16.72 -28.11 -3.14
C MET A 950 -15.53 -28.75 -2.42
N LEU A 951 -14.63 -27.91 -1.92
CA LEU A 951 -13.48 -28.24 -1.08
C LEU A 951 -13.64 -27.61 0.30
N VAL A 952 -13.13 -28.31 1.31
CA VAL A 952 -12.85 -27.73 2.62
C VAL A 952 -11.35 -27.57 2.75
N ILE A 953 -10.93 -26.37 3.14
CA ILE A 953 -9.52 -26.03 3.39
C ILE A 953 -9.38 -25.69 4.85
N SER A 954 -8.58 -26.46 5.57
CA SER A 954 -8.44 -26.36 7.03
C SER A 954 -7.00 -26.10 7.46
N THR A 955 -6.86 -25.48 8.61
CA THR A 955 -5.59 -25.19 9.27
C THR A 955 -5.44 -26.02 10.54
N THR A 956 -4.32 -25.86 11.24
CA THR A 956 -4.10 -26.49 12.55
C THR A 956 -5.08 -26.00 13.62
N ASP A 957 -5.27 -24.67 13.74
CA ASP A 957 -6.01 -24.06 14.86
C ASP A 957 -6.79 -22.77 14.53
N ARG A 958 -6.79 -22.30 13.28
CA ARG A 958 -7.43 -21.03 12.87
C ARG A 958 -8.84 -21.22 12.33
N GLY A 959 -9.15 -22.42 11.86
CA GLY A 959 -10.44 -22.79 11.29
C GLY A 959 -10.32 -23.40 9.90
N SER A 960 -11.47 -23.41 9.23
CA SER A 960 -11.64 -23.92 7.88
C SER A 960 -12.56 -23.02 7.06
N ILE A 961 -12.40 -23.08 5.75
CA ILE A 961 -13.25 -22.40 4.76
C ILE A 961 -13.77 -23.38 3.72
N MET A 962 -14.85 -23.00 3.05
CA MET A 962 -15.44 -23.78 1.98
C MET A 962 -15.35 -23.04 0.65
N VAL A 963 -14.71 -23.64 -0.34
CA VAL A 963 -14.41 -23.03 -1.64
C VAL A 963 -14.60 -24.02 -2.78
N LYS A 964 -14.63 -23.54 -4.02
CA LYS A 964 -14.73 -24.40 -5.20
C LYS A 964 -13.37 -24.89 -5.70
N ALA A 965 -13.32 -26.08 -6.27
CA ALA A 965 -12.11 -26.64 -6.87
C ALA A 965 -11.82 -26.03 -8.24
N ARG A 966 -10.56 -25.63 -8.48
CA ARG A 966 -10.03 -25.28 -9.80
C ARG A 966 -8.80 -26.15 -10.08
N VAL A 967 -8.93 -27.12 -10.97
CA VAL A 967 -7.89 -28.13 -11.21
C VAL A 967 -6.97 -27.66 -12.34
N THR A 968 -5.68 -27.40 -12.02
CA THR A 968 -4.74 -26.75 -12.95
C THR A 968 -3.28 -27.07 -12.64
N TYR A 969 -2.41 -27.07 -13.67
CA TYR A 969 -0.96 -27.26 -13.53
C TYR A 969 -0.18 -26.02 -13.09
N ARG A 970 -0.86 -24.91 -12.75
CA ARG A 970 -0.21 -23.66 -12.34
C ARG A 970 0.51 -23.77 -10.98
N PRO A 971 -0.15 -24.18 -9.88
CA PRO A 971 0.55 -24.62 -8.67
C PRO A 971 1.19 -26.00 -8.89
N ASN A 972 2.25 -26.30 -8.15
CA ASN A 972 2.84 -27.64 -8.13
C ASN A 972 2.05 -28.56 -7.17
N GLU A 973 2.53 -29.78 -6.93
CA GLU A 973 1.85 -30.74 -6.03
C GLU A 973 1.95 -30.40 -4.54
N GLU A 974 2.90 -29.53 -4.17
CA GLU A 974 3.17 -29.12 -2.79
C GLU A 974 2.45 -27.81 -2.44
N GLU A 975 1.78 -27.18 -3.40
CA GLU A 975 1.17 -25.86 -3.28
C GLU A 975 -0.34 -25.86 -3.56
N THR A 976 -1.04 -24.95 -2.87
CA THR A 976 -2.44 -24.60 -3.15
C THR A 976 -2.58 -23.09 -3.20
N PHE A 977 -3.28 -22.57 -4.21
CA PHE A 977 -3.50 -21.14 -4.34
C PHE A 977 -4.94 -20.73 -4.11
N LEU A 978 -5.13 -19.63 -3.38
CA LEU A 978 -6.44 -19.02 -3.13
C LEU A 978 -6.40 -17.50 -3.37
N PRO A 979 -7.33 -16.94 -4.17
CA PRO A 979 -7.51 -15.51 -4.22
C PRO A 979 -8.17 -14.96 -2.94
N PHE A 980 -8.00 -13.68 -2.59
CA PHE A 980 -8.46 -13.13 -1.30
C PHE A 980 -9.67 -12.17 -1.39
N HIS A 981 -10.41 -12.17 -2.49
CA HIS A 981 -11.39 -11.12 -2.80
C HIS A 981 -12.81 -11.32 -2.26
N TRP A 982 -13.11 -12.44 -1.60
CA TRP A 982 -14.46 -12.80 -1.19
C TRP A 982 -14.75 -12.50 0.29
N GLY A 983 -16.03 -12.29 0.55
CA GLY A 983 -16.63 -12.08 1.87
C GLY A 983 -18.15 -12.24 1.76
N GLY A 984 -18.85 -12.17 2.88
CA GLY A 984 -20.29 -12.45 2.95
C GLY A 984 -20.64 -13.92 3.25
N ILE A 985 -19.63 -14.79 3.34
CA ILE A 985 -19.71 -16.10 3.98
C ILE A 985 -18.61 -16.16 5.04
N PHE A 986 -18.91 -16.76 6.19
CA PHE A 986 -17.96 -16.95 7.29
C PHE A 986 -17.94 -18.41 7.73
N ARG A 987 -16.84 -19.11 7.40
CA ARG A 987 -16.65 -20.54 7.68
C ARG A 987 -17.80 -21.39 7.11
N GLY A 988 -18.18 -21.11 5.86
CA GLY A 988 -19.28 -21.76 5.16
C GLY A 988 -20.68 -21.22 5.48
N GLU A 989 -20.86 -20.45 6.56
CA GLU A 989 -22.16 -19.87 6.92
C GLU A 989 -22.45 -18.57 6.14
N SER A 990 -23.62 -18.48 5.51
CA SER A 990 -24.02 -17.28 4.74
C SER A 990 -24.38 -16.12 5.66
N LEU A 991 -23.88 -14.92 5.33
CA LEU A 991 -24.23 -13.67 6.01
C LEU A 991 -25.29 -12.85 5.27
N GLU A 992 -25.91 -13.41 4.23
CA GLU A 992 -26.86 -12.73 3.34
C GLU A 992 -27.99 -12.02 4.10
N GLU A 993 -28.59 -12.69 5.09
CA GLU A 993 -29.70 -12.15 5.87
C GLU A 993 -29.31 -10.97 6.78
N LYS A 994 -28.01 -10.76 7.01
CA LYS A 994 -27.50 -9.65 7.83
C LYS A 994 -27.26 -8.38 7.04
N TYR A 995 -27.21 -8.44 5.71
CA TYR A 995 -27.03 -7.25 4.88
C TYR A 995 -28.29 -6.36 4.92
N PRO A 996 -28.15 -5.05 4.73
CA PRO A 996 -29.29 -4.20 4.42
C PRO A 996 -30.09 -4.75 3.23
N GLU A 997 -31.40 -4.50 3.24
CA GLU A 997 -32.30 -5.01 2.20
C GLU A 997 -31.83 -4.57 0.80
N GLY A 998 -31.67 -5.54 -0.11
CA GLY A 998 -31.28 -5.31 -1.51
C GLY A 998 -29.78 -5.10 -1.75
N THR A 999 -28.94 -5.00 -0.71
CA THR A 999 -27.52 -4.63 -0.85
C THR A 999 -26.55 -5.80 -0.81
N VAL A 1000 -27.03 -7.05 -0.77
CA VAL A 1000 -26.18 -8.24 -0.85
C VAL A 1000 -25.38 -8.20 -2.16
N PRO A 1001 -24.04 -8.33 -2.12
CA PRO A 1001 -23.21 -8.38 -3.33
C PRO A 1001 -23.64 -9.49 -4.28
N TYR A 1002 -23.43 -9.32 -5.58
CA TYR A 1002 -23.79 -10.33 -6.58
C TYR A 1002 -23.00 -11.63 -6.42
N ALA A 1003 -21.77 -11.54 -5.89
CA ALA A 1003 -20.92 -12.68 -5.55
C ALA A 1003 -20.51 -12.64 -4.07
N ILE A 1004 -20.78 -13.71 -3.33
CA ILE A 1004 -20.29 -13.91 -1.95
C ILE A 1004 -19.49 -15.22 -1.83
N GLY A 1005 -18.64 -15.30 -0.81
CA GLY A 1005 -17.72 -16.42 -0.60
C GLY A 1005 -16.97 -16.29 0.71
N ASP A 1006 -16.37 -17.39 1.17
CA ASP A 1006 -15.46 -17.34 2.31
C ASP A 1006 -14.22 -16.50 1.99
N SER A 1007 -13.72 -15.78 3.00
CA SER A 1007 -12.42 -15.12 2.88
C SER A 1007 -11.29 -16.07 3.28
N VAL A 1008 -10.24 -16.11 2.47
CA VAL A 1008 -9.00 -16.84 2.83
C VAL A 1008 -8.34 -16.31 4.10
N ASN A 1009 -8.60 -15.05 4.49
CA ASN A 1009 -8.02 -14.48 5.71
C ASN A 1009 -8.60 -15.04 7.03
N ILE A 1010 -9.57 -15.96 6.94
CA ILE A 1010 -9.96 -16.84 8.05
C ILE A 1010 -8.83 -17.82 8.39
N ILE A 1011 -8.00 -18.22 7.41
CA ILE A 1011 -7.03 -19.32 7.53
C ILE A 1011 -5.56 -18.92 7.32
N THR A 1012 -5.25 -17.65 7.03
CA THR A 1012 -3.87 -17.15 6.87
C THR A 1012 -3.03 -17.24 8.16
N SER A 1013 -1.70 -17.25 8.01
CA SER A 1013 -0.73 -17.36 9.11
C SER A 1013 -0.90 -16.25 10.17
N LYS A 1014 -0.43 -16.52 11.40
CA LYS A 1014 -0.39 -15.55 12.52
C LYS A 1014 0.93 -14.77 12.59
N GLY A 1015 1.63 -14.65 11.46
CA GLY A 1015 2.91 -13.96 11.36
C GLY A 1015 2.79 -12.49 11.00
N TYR A 1016 3.75 -11.69 11.47
CA TYR A 1016 3.81 -10.26 11.17
C TYR A 1016 5.26 -9.83 10.92
N ASP A 1017 5.49 -8.95 9.96
CA ASP A 1017 6.79 -8.35 9.71
C ASP A 1017 7.33 -7.63 10.94
N VAL A 1018 8.63 -7.76 11.16
CA VAL A 1018 9.29 -7.24 12.37
C VAL A 1018 9.55 -5.75 12.40
N GLU A 1019 9.50 -5.06 11.25
CA GLU A 1019 9.73 -3.61 11.17
C GLU A 1019 8.41 -2.83 10.99
N THR A 1020 7.34 -3.51 10.58
CA THR A 1020 6.08 -2.86 10.22
C THR A 1020 4.79 -3.54 10.67
N GLN A 1021 4.80 -4.73 11.28
CA GLN A 1021 3.59 -5.53 11.51
C GLN A 1021 2.77 -5.88 10.25
N MET A 1022 3.39 -5.86 9.07
CA MET A 1022 2.76 -6.39 7.86
C MET A 1022 2.41 -7.86 8.06
N GLN A 1023 1.15 -8.23 7.85
CA GLN A 1023 0.69 -9.61 8.03
C GLN A 1023 1.31 -10.60 7.02
N GLU A 1024 1.64 -11.80 7.50
CA GLU A 1024 2.10 -12.93 6.70
C GLU A 1024 0.90 -13.66 6.08
N THR A 1025 0.46 -13.19 4.91
CA THR A 1025 -0.68 -13.79 4.19
C THR A 1025 -0.28 -14.59 2.96
N LYS A 1026 1.02 -14.57 2.61
CA LYS A 1026 1.54 -15.36 1.49
C LYS A 1026 1.68 -16.82 1.90
N PRO A 1027 2.68 -17.26 2.69
CA PRO A 1027 2.78 -18.66 3.08
C PRO A 1027 1.92 -18.98 4.31
N ALA A 1028 1.22 -20.12 4.26
CA ALA A 1028 0.69 -20.82 5.42
C ALA A 1028 0.57 -22.31 5.09
N MET A 1029 0.51 -23.17 6.10
CA MET A 1029 0.30 -24.61 5.89
C MET A 1029 -1.18 -24.96 6.03
N VAL A 1030 -1.74 -25.66 5.03
CA VAL A 1030 -3.16 -26.06 5.01
C VAL A 1030 -3.33 -27.52 4.61
N ARG A 1031 -4.50 -28.07 4.92
CA ARG A 1031 -5.00 -29.33 4.36
C ARG A 1031 -6.12 -29.04 3.38
N VAL A 1032 -6.10 -29.74 2.24
CA VAL A 1032 -7.14 -29.63 1.21
C VAL A 1032 -7.90 -30.95 1.14
N GLN A 1033 -9.22 -30.89 1.34
CA GLN A 1033 -10.08 -32.06 1.40
C GLN A 1033 -11.35 -31.85 0.60
N LYS A 1034 -11.91 -32.94 0.04
CA LYS A 1034 -13.24 -32.91 -0.58
C LYS A 1034 -14.28 -32.56 0.48
N ALA A 1035 -15.17 -31.60 0.18
CA ALA A 1035 -16.28 -31.30 1.08
C ALA A 1035 -17.23 -32.50 1.13
N THR A 1036 -17.48 -33.00 2.34
CA THR A 1036 -18.48 -34.04 2.60
C THR A 1036 -19.29 -33.64 3.83
N GLN A 1037 -20.54 -34.10 3.93
CA GLN A 1037 -21.40 -33.73 5.07
C GLN A 1037 -20.76 -34.15 6.40
N SER A 1038 -20.06 -35.28 6.42
CA SER A 1038 -19.33 -35.74 7.61
C SER A 1038 -18.21 -34.78 8.00
N LEU A 1039 -17.43 -34.30 7.03
CA LEU A 1039 -16.31 -33.39 7.30
C LEU A 1039 -16.78 -32.01 7.74
N VAL A 1040 -17.83 -31.47 7.10
CA VAL A 1040 -18.46 -30.19 7.48
C VAL A 1040 -18.98 -30.24 8.91
N ASN A 1041 -19.63 -31.35 9.29
CA ASN A 1041 -20.09 -31.58 10.65
C ASN A 1041 -18.93 -31.75 11.64
N GLU A 1042 -17.89 -32.51 11.28
CA GLU A 1042 -16.72 -32.78 12.13
C GLU A 1042 -15.95 -31.51 12.46
N LEU A 1043 -15.60 -30.73 11.44
CA LEU A 1043 -14.86 -29.48 11.59
C LEU A 1043 -15.69 -28.41 12.29
N SER A 1044 -16.97 -28.71 12.56
CA SER A 1044 -17.88 -27.78 13.20
C SER A 1044 -17.77 -26.46 12.45
N MET A 1045 -18.03 -26.48 11.14
CA MET A 1045 -18.22 -25.26 10.35
C MET A 1045 -19.53 -24.58 10.79
N ARG A 1046 -19.66 -24.35 12.11
CA ARG A 1046 -20.87 -24.48 12.93
C ARG A 1046 -22.04 -23.67 12.41
N GLY A 1047 -23.18 -24.35 12.36
CA GLY A 1047 -24.47 -23.85 12.85
C GLY A 1047 -24.99 -24.67 14.05
N VAL A 1048 -24.14 -25.14 15.00
CA VAL A 1048 -24.63 -26.01 16.11
C VAL A 1048 -23.91 -25.96 17.47
N ASP A 1049 -23.14 -24.92 17.85
CA ASP A 1049 -22.72 -24.77 19.28
C ASP A 1049 -22.17 -23.36 19.60
N GLU A 1050 -22.61 -22.83 20.75
CA GLU A 1050 -22.24 -21.59 21.46
C GLU A 1050 -21.50 -20.52 20.61
N GLY A 1051 -22.24 -19.82 19.73
CA GLY A 1051 -21.77 -18.62 19.00
C GLY A 1051 -22.00 -18.59 17.48
N GLY A 1052 -22.63 -19.60 16.88
CA GLY A 1052 -23.01 -19.64 15.44
C GLY A 1052 -24.26 -18.81 15.12
N LEU A 1053 -24.46 -18.42 13.85
CA LEU A 1053 -25.57 -17.55 13.42
C LEU A 1053 -26.90 -18.29 13.28
N SER A 1054 -26.83 -19.61 13.09
CA SER A 1054 -27.97 -20.52 12.97
C SER A 1054 -27.80 -21.75 13.89
N ASP A 1055 -28.94 -22.29 14.37
CA ASP A 1055 -29.02 -23.58 15.09
C ASP A 1055 -29.08 -24.78 14.12
N GLU A 1056 -29.06 -24.53 12.80
CA GLU A 1056 -29.14 -25.56 11.77
C GLU A 1056 -27.75 -25.85 11.16
N PRO A 1057 -27.32 -27.12 11.08
CA PRO A 1057 -26.06 -27.48 10.44
C PRO A 1057 -26.10 -27.17 8.93
N ILE A 1058 -24.94 -26.80 8.36
CA ILE A 1058 -24.77 -26.62 6.91
C ILE A 1058 -25.12 -27.93 6.19
N ASP A 1059 -26.19 -27.93 5.39
CA ASP A 1059 -26.57 -29.06 4.52
C ASP A 1059 -25.99 -28.86 3.11
N LEU A 1060 -24.94 -29.63 2.78
CA LEU A 1060 -24.25 -29.54 1.49
C LEU A 1060 -25.15 -29.85 0.29
N ASP A 1061 -26.18 -30.68 0.45
CA ASP A 1061 -27.08 -31.05 -0.67
C ASP A 1061 -28.00 -29.89 -1.07
N SER A 1062 -28.25 -28.96 -0.14
CA SER A 1062 -29.06 -27.75 -0.35
C SER A 1062 -28.23 -26.46 -0.38
N TYR A 1063 -26.90 -26.56 -0.25
CA TYR A 1063 -26.02 -25.40 -0.18
C TYR A 1063 -25.96 -24.70 -1.53
N GLU A 1064 -26.47 -23.48 -1.58
CA GLU A 1064 -26.59 -22.71 -2.82
C GLU A 1064 -26.13 -21.27 -2.60
N PHE A 1065 -25.24 -20.79 -3.46
CA PHE A 1065 -24.78 -19.40 -3.41
C PHE A 1065 -25.80 -18.45 -4.08
N PRO A 1066 -25.89 -17.17 -3.67
CA PRO A 1066 -26.73 -16.18 -4.34
C PRO A 1066 -26.42 -16.02 -5.83
N GLN A 1067 -25.13 -16.08 -6.20
CA GLN A 1067 -24.71 -16.05 -7.59
C GLN A 1067 -25.28 -17.20 -8.42
N ASP A 1068 -25.41 -18.41 -7.84
CA ASP A 1068 -25.98 -19.57 -8.53
C ASP A 1068 -27.50 -19.41 -8.69
N ARG A 1069 -28.20 -18.97 -7.62
CA ARG A 1069 -29.65 -18.69 -7.64
C ARG A 1069 -30.04 -17.70 -8.72
N ASN A 1070 -29.21 -16.67 -8.91
CA ASN A 1070 -29.47 -15.57 -9.82
C ASN A 1070 -28.91 -15.81 -11.23
N GLY A 1071 -28.17 -16.91 -11.46
CA GLY A 1071 -27.57 -17.24 -12.75
C GLY A 1071 -26.39 -16.34 -13.14
N PHE A 1072 -25.65 -15.79 -12.16
CA PHE A 1072 -24.43 -15.01 -12.40
C PHE A 1072 -23.25 -15.94 -12.68
N GLY A 1073 -22.80 -15.93 -13.93
CA GLY A 1073 -21.77 -16.83 -14.43
C GLY A 1073 -22.12 -18.31 -14.30
N GLN A 1074 -21.34 -19.14 -14.98
CA GLN A 1074 -21.07 -20.48 -14.47
C GLN A 1074 -19.60 -20.43 -14.07
N GLN A 1075 -19.26 -20.88 -12.86
CA GLN A 1075 -17.87 -21.19 -12.62
C GLN A 1075 -17.47 -22.19 -13.68
N LYS A 1076 -16.57 -21.79 -14.58
CA LYS A 1076 -16.04 -22.69 -15.60
C LYS A 1076 -15.50 -23.89 -14.83
N ASP A 1077 -15.98 -25.09 -15.13
CA ASP A 1077 -15.46 -26.37 -14.60
C ASP A 1077 -14.02 -26.54 -15.07
N PHE A 1078 -13.14 -25.67 -14.58
CA PHE A 1078 -11.78 -25.53 -15.07
C PHE A 1078 -11.01 -26.71 -14.52
N ASP A 1079 -10.99 -27.75 -15.33
CA ASP A 1079 -10.30 -28.99 -15.09
C ASP A 1079 -9.45 -29.32 -16.29
N VAL A 1080 -8.14 -29.12 -16.14
CA VAL A 1080 -7.17 -29.40 -17.21
C VAL A 1080 -7.06 -30.88 -17.57
N ARG A 1081 -7.68 -31.80 -16.79
CA ARG A 1081 -7.76 -33.23 -17.13
C ARG A 1081 -8.85 -33.51 -18.16
N ASP A 1082 -9.86 -32.65 -18.26
CA ASP A 1082 -10.92 -32.79 -19.25
C ASP A 1082 -10.53 -32.10 -20.58
N ASN A 1083 -10.53 -32.88 -21.65
CA ASN A 1083 -10.25 -32.39 -23.01
C ASN A 1083 -11.45 -31.64 -23.63
N THR A 1084 -12.59 -31.56 -22.94
CA THR A 1084 -13.83 -30.93 -23.43
C THR A 1084 -14.11 -29.56 -22.82
N THR A 1085 -13.39 -29.15 -21.77
CA THR A 1085 -13.59 -27.83 -21.15
C THR A 1085 -12.90 -26.75 -21.98
N VAL A 1086 -13.68 -26.10 -22.84
CA VAL A 1086 -13.28 -24.88 -23.55
C VAL A 1086 -13.57 -23.69 -22.64
N GLN A 1087 -12.59 -22.78 -22.53
CA GLN A 1087 -12.67 -21.53 -21.77
C GLN A 1087 -13.99 -20.78 -21.93
#